data_AF-A0A0P0M0M6-F1
#
_entry.id   AF-A0A0P0M0M6-F1
#
_cell.length_a   1.000
_cell.length_b   1.000
_cell.length_c   1.000
_cell.angle_alpha   90.00
_cell.angle_beta   90.00
_cell.angle_gamma   90.00
#
_symmetry.space_group_name_H-M   'P 1'
#
loop_
_entity.id
_entity.type
_entity.pdbx_description
1 polymer ?
#
loop_
_entity_poly.entity_id
_entity_poly.type
_entity_poly.pdbx_seq_one_letter_code
_entity_poly.pdbx_strand_id
1 'polypeptide(L)'
;MRYGNLNAKQNVKLVMMDAGGRDILSLERAEDGRFVKADIFERPVSFSMESHANVSSPEEALSASLNKFGTVNLDYMREITDSTEEGLLDALKGRIFYNPLVTGYEIKDRFIAGNVIEKAERIEAWMGDNPENGRMPEVKQALEALKEAEPQRIAFEDLDFNFGERWIPTGVYAAYMSHFFDTDVKIAYSASMDEFSVACGYRTMKITDEFLVKGYYRNYDGMHLLKHALHNTCPDMMKSIGKDEHGNDIKVRDSEGIQLANAKIDEIRNGFSEWLEEQSPQFKERLTTMYNRKFNCFVRPKYDGSHQTFPDLNLKGLASRGIKSVYPSQMDCVWMLKQNGGGICDHEVGTGKTLIMCIAAHEMKRLNLAHKPMIIGLKANVAEIAATYQAAYPNARILYASEKDFSTANRVRFFNNIKNNDYDCVIMSHDQFGKIPQSPELQQRILQAELDTVEENLEVLRQQGKNVSRAMLKGLEKRKHNLEAKLEKVEHAIQSRTDDVVDFKQMGIDHIFIDESHQFKNLTFNTRHDRVAGLGNSEGSQKALNMLFAIRTIQERTGKDLGATFLSGTTISNSLTELYLLFKYLRPKELERQDIRCFDAWAAIFAKKTTDFEFNVTNNVVQKERFRYFIKVPELAAFYNEITDYRTAEDVGVDRPHKNEILHHIPPTPEQEYFIKQLMEFAKTGDATLLGRMPLSETEEKAKMLIATDYARKMALDMRMIDPHYEDHPDNKASHCAKMIAEYYHKYDAHMGTQFVFSDLGTYQPGDGWNVYSEIKRKLTEDYGIPAGEVRFIQECKTDKARKAVIDAMNAGTVRVLFGSTSMLGTGVNAQKRCVAIHHLDTPWRPSDLQQRDGRGVRAGNEIAKHFAGNNVDVIIYAVEKSLDSYKFNLLHCKQTFISQLKSGAMGARTIDEGAMDEKSGMNFSEYMALLSGNTDLLDKAKLEKRIASLEGERKSFNKGKRDSEFKLEAKTGELRNNTAVIEAMTEDWNRFLSVVQTDKEGNRLNAVKVDGVDSTDEKILGKRLQEITKNATTGGLYKPIGELYGFPIKVVSERMLKEGLEFTDNRFVVEGNYKYTYNNGHLAMADPIAAARNFLNALERIPSIIDQYKAKNEVLEKEIPQLQEIAGKVWKKEDDLKQLKSELAALDRKIQLELAPPTPEVAEKEKDGQKINPDAGGVRNMPPQPTEDVPQIRSPVDERSPSGNFIADHIIIGRPGFQIKDENRPKGIKM
;
A
#
# COMPACT_ATOMS: atom_id res chain seq x y z
N MET A 1 -10.39 61.95 49.27
CA MET A 1 -9.32 61.93 48.23
C MET A 1 -8.48 63.19 48.38
N ARG A 2 -7.20 63.21 47.96
CA ARG A 2 -6.29 64.36 48.17
C ARG A 2 -6.53 65.55 47.20
N TYR A 3 -7.22 65.33 46.09
CA TYR A 3 -7.43 66.31 45.01
C TYR A 3 -8.89 66.43 44.54
N GLY A 4 -9.84 66.16 45.45
CA GLY A 4 -11.27 66.07 45.09
C GLY A 4 -11.61 64.82 44.27
N ASN A 5 -12.75 64.87 43.59
CA ASN A 5 -13.33 63.76 42.82
C ASN A 5 -12.99 63.92 41.32
N LEU A 6 -12.76 62.82 40.62
CA LEU A 6 -12.39 62.79 39.20
C LEU A 6 -13.47 63.43 38.31
N ASN A 7 -14.75 63.12 38.56
CA ASN A 7 -15.88 63.66 37.81
C ASN A 7 -16.31 65.09 38.21
N ALA A 8 -15.54 65.78 39.06
CA ALA A 8 -15.78 67.20 39.32
C ALA A 8 -15.54 68.05 38.06
N LYS A 9 -16.42 69.04 37.79
CA LYS A 9 -16.38 69.88 36.56
C LYS A 9 -15.04 70.54 36.24
N GLN A 10 -14.20 70.77 37.24
CA GLN A 10 -12.84 71.34 37.08
C GLN A 10 -11.82 70.27 36.65
N ASN A 11 -11.93 69.05 37.22
CA ASN A 11 -11.02 67.93 36.96
C ASN A 11 -11.30 67.26 35.61
N VAL A 12 -12.57 67.08 35.22
CA VAL A 12 -12.98 66.47 33.94
C VAL A 12 -12.30 67.11 32.73
N LYS A 13 -12.10 68.44 32.74
CA LYS A 13 -11.43 69.16 31.65
C LYS A 13 -9.94 68.84 31.50
N LEU A 14 -9.26 68.48 32.59
CA LEU A 14 -7.86 68.06 32.60
C LEU A 14 -7.74 66.57 32.28
N VAL A 15 -8.59 65.74 32.89
CA VAL A 15 -8.57 64.28 32.66
C VAL A 15 -8.89 63.94 31.21
N MET A 16 -9.82 64.64 30.56
CA MET A 16 -10.13 64.46 29.13
C MET A 16 -9.03 64.95 28.15
N MET A 17 -7.89 65.45 28.64
CA MET A 17 -6.71 65.70 27.80
C MET A 17 -5.81 64.46 27.67
N ASP A 18 -5.99 63.46 28.54
CA ASP A 18 -5.30 62.17 28.44
C ASP A 18 -6.04 61.23 27.48
N ALA A 19 -5.30 60.37 26.77
CA ALA A 19 -5.87 59.42 25.81
C ALA A 19 -6.78 58.36 26.47
N GLY A 20 -6.49 57.95 27.70
CA GLY A 20 -7.32 57.10 28.55
C GLY A 20 -8.28 57.89 29.46
N GLY A 21 -8.42 59.21 29.26
CA GLY A 21 -9.18 60.10 30.13
C GLY A 21 -10.65 59.71 30.34
N ARG A 22 -11.27 59.05 29.37
CA ARG A 22 -12.65 58.52 29.51
C ARG A 22 -12.72 57.35 30.47
N ASP A 23 -11.73 56.46 30.43
CA ASP A 23 -11.64 55.28 31.28
C ASP A 23 -11.28 55.69 32.71
N ILE A 24 -10.39 56.68 32.88
CA ILE A 24 -10.09 57.29 34.17
C ILE A 24 -11.35 57.88 34.83
N LEU A 25 -12.26 58.48 34.05
CA LEU A 25 -13.53 59.01 34.58
C LEU A 25 -14.56 57.92 34.92
N SER A 26 -14.42 56.71 34.39
CA SER A 26 -15.26 55.55 34.78
C SER A 26 -14.92 54.96 36.15
N LEU A 27 -13.80 55.39 36.75
CA LEU A 27 -13.34 54.96 38.08
C LEU A 27 -14.15 55.58 39.24
N GLU A 28 -15.12 56.44 38.93
CA GLU A 28 -16.12 56.98 39.85
C GLU A 28 -17.54 56.81 39.28
N ARG A 29 -18.50 56.49 40.15
CA ARG A 29 -19.93 56.40 39.85
C ARG A 29 -20.71 57.45 40.65
N ALA A 30 -21.90 57.81 40.19
CA ALA A 30 -22.76 58.78 40.88
C ALA A 30 -23.92 58.09 41.59
N GLU A 31 -24.00 58.24 42.92
CA GLU A 31 -25.10 57.77 43.76
C GLU A 31 -25.61 58.95 44.61
N ASP A 32 -26.93 59.15 44.66
CA ASP A 32 -27.62 60.24 45.38
C ASP A 32 -26.99 61.65 45.18
N GLY A 33 -26.56 61.93 43.94
CA GLY A 33 -25.95 63.20 43.56
C GLY A 33 -24.52 63.41 44.05
N ARG A 34 -23.87 62.38 44.60
CA ARG A 34 -22.47 62.38 45.05
C ARG A 34 -21.66 61.40 44.20
N PHE A 35 -20.40 61.74 43.92
CA PHE A 35 -19.48 60.78 43.30
C PHE A 35 -18.84 59.91 44.38
N VAL A 36 -18.90 58.60 44.15
CA VAL A 36 -18.24 57.55 44.94
C VAL A 36 -17.35 56.73 44.00
N LYS A 37 -16.48 55.88 44.55
CA LYS A 37 -15.61 55.02 43.73
C LYS A 37 -16.44 54.01 42.92
N ALA A 38 -15.94 53.61 41.76
CA ALA A 38 -16.46 52.43 41.07
C ALA A 38 -16.11 51.13 41.83
N ASP A 39 -16.94 50.10 41.66
CA ASP A 39 -16.87 48.81 42.37
C ASP A 39 -15.49 48.15 42.32
N ILE A 40 -14.70 48.40 41.28
CA ILE A 40 -13.33 47.86 41.07
C ILE A 40 -12.35 48.17 42.22
N PHE A 41 -12.62 49.19 43.03
CA PHE A 41 -11.80 49.53 44.21
C PHE A 41 -12.20 48.79 45.49
N GLU A 42 -13.27 48.00 45.44
CA GLU A 42 -13.86 47.30 46.60
C GLU A 42 -14.08 45.80 46.32
N ARG A 43 -14.24 45.40 45.05
CA ARG A 43 -14.37 44.00 44.60
C ARG A 43 -13.98 43.81 43.13
N PRO A 44 -13.50 42.62 42.71
CA PRO A 44 -13.32 42.30 41.29
C PRO A 44 -14.64 42.36 40.52
N VAL A 45 -14.72 43.23 39.50
CA VAL A 45 -15.91 43.36 38.62
C VAL A 45 -15.86 42.49 37.37
N SER A 46 -14.70 41.93 37.04
CA SER A 46 -14.52 40.91 36.01
C SER A 46 -14.29 39.55 36.66
N PHE A 47 -15.32 38.71 36.67
CA PHE A 47 -15.34 37.28 37.01
C PHE A 47 -14.15 36.75 37.85
N SER A 48 -14.14 37.08 39.15
CA SER A 48 -13.46 36.22 40.12
C SER A 48 -14.32 34.97 40.33
N MET A 49 -13.88 33.84 39.75
CA MET A 49 -14.10 32.54 40.36
C MET A 49 -12.87 32.16 41.17
N GLU A 50 -12.66 32.82 42.30
CA GLU A 50 -11.92 32.22 43.42
C GLU A 50 -12.71 30.99 43.88
N SER A 51 -12.42 29.85 43.26
CA SER A 51 -12.97 28.55 43.63
C SER A 51 -12.34 28.00 44.91
N HIS A 52 -12.42 28.79 45.99
CA HIS A 52 -12.41 28.30 47.37
C HIS A 52 -13.73 27.57 47.68
N ALA A 53 -14.06 26.59 46.84
CA ALA A 53 -14.91 25.50 47.27
C ALA A 53 -14.02 24.59 48.14
N ASN A 54 -14.31 24.48 49.44
CA ASN A 54 -13.83 23.32 50.19
C ASN A 54 -14.47 22.11 49.53
N VAL A 55 -13.64 21.30 48.88
CA VAL A 55 -14.09 20.21 48.04
C VAL A 55 -14.40 19.01 48.94
N SER A 56 -15.65 18.54 48.86
CA SER A 56 -16.21 17.56 49.79
C SER A 56 -15.61 16.16 49.70
N SER A 57 -14.94 15.82 48.59
CA SER A 57 -14.38 14.49 48.36
C SER A 57 -13.02 14.48 47.66
N PRO A 58 -12.18 13.45 47.91
CA PRO A 58 -10.91 13.26 47.18
C PRO A 58 -11.06 13.11 45.66
N GLU A 59 -12.18 12.55 45.16
CA GLU A 59 -12.41 12.41 43.70
C GLU A 59 -12.72 13.75 43.03
N GLU A 60 -13.51 14.62 43.67
CA GLU A 60 -13.71 16.00 43.21
C GLU A 60 -12.40 16.80 43.30
N ALA A 61 -11.55 16.56 44.31
CA ALA A 61 -10.26 17.23 44.47
C ALA A 61 -9.24 16.82 43.41
N LEU A 62 -9.18 15.51 43.09
CA LEU A 62 -8.44 14.99 41.94
C LEU A 62 -8.92 15.64 40.64
N SER A 63 -10.25 15.73 40.45
CA SER A 63 -10.86 16.40 39.29
C SER A 63 -10.49 17.88 39.22
N ALA A 64 -10.46 18.59 40.34
CA ALA A 64 -10.01 19.99 40.42
C ALA A 64 -8.52 20.14 40.09
N SER A 65 -7.66 19.21 40.54
CA SER A 65 -6.24 19.17 40.19
C SER A 65 -6.03 18.98 38.70
N LEU A 66 -6.71 18.01 38.08
CA LEU A 66 -6.63 17.74 36.64
C LEU A 66 -7.14 18.95 35.81
N ASN A 67 -8.21 19.63 36.26
CA ASN A 67 -8.71 20.85 35.62
C ASN A 67 -7.78 22.07 35.76
N LYS A 68 -6.99 22.17 36.84
CA LYS A 68 -6.11 23.31 37.12
C LYS A 68 -4.68 23.12 36.59
N PHE A 69 -4.13 21.91 36.67
CA PHE A 69 -2.73 21.59 36.35
C PHE A 69 -2.53 20.50 35.28
N GLY A 70 -3.59 19.77 34.88
CA GLY A 70 -3.48 18.64 33.94
C GLY A 70 -2.80 17.39 34.53
N THR A 71 -2.51 17.38 35.83
CA THR A 71 -1.77 16.33 36.56
C THR A 71 -2.33 16.14 37.97
N VAL A 72 -1.86 15.11 38.68
CA VAL A 72 -2.13 14.88 40.10
C VAL A 72 -1.18 15.75 40.93
N ASN A 73 -1.69 16.83 41.54
CA ASN A 73 -0.95 17.75 42.40
C ASN A 73 -1.47 17.60 43.83
N LEU A 74 -0.78 16.79 44.63
CA LEU A 74 -1.19 16.47 46.00
C LEU A 74 -1.18 17.69 46.93
N ASP A 75 -0.23 18.63 46.74
CA ASP A 75 -0.18 19.86 47.53
C ASP A 75 -1.45 20.69 47.34
N TYR A 76 -1.86 20.93 46.09
CA TYR A 76 -3.11 21.62 45.80
C TYR A 76 -4.35 20.85 46.26
N MET A 77 -4.35 19.52 46.15
CA MET A 77 -5.47 18.70 46.64
C MET A 77 -5.62 18.80 48.18
N ARG A 78 -4.52 19.04 48.91
CA ARG A 78 -4.49 19.35 50.34
C ARG A 78 -4.83 20.82 50.67
N GLU A 79 -4.70 21.75 49.72
CA GLU A 79 -5.17 23.14 49.88
C GLU A 79 -6.70 23.26 49.77
N ILE A 80 -7.35 22.35 49.03
CA ILE A 80 -8.81 22.40 48.75
C ILE A 80 -9.62 21.34 49.50
N THR A 81 -8.99 20.47 50.29
CA THR A 81 -9.67 19.48 51.13
C THR A 81 -9.06 19.45 52.53
N ASP A 82 -9.88 19.18 53.55
CA ASP A 82 -9.42 19.00 54.94
C ASP A 82 -8.76 17.61 55.16
N SER A 83 -8.09 17.05 54.13
CA SER A 83 -7.50 15.70 54.13
C SER A 83 -5.97 15.70 54.21
N THR A 84 -5.40 14.70 54.87
CA THR A 84 -3.95 14.45 54.83
C THR A 84 -3.53 13.82 53.48
N GLU A 85 -2.24 13.89 53.16
CA GLU A 85 -1.68 13.24 51.96
C GLU A 85 -1.96 11.72 51.96
N GLU A 86 -1.73 11.06 53.09
CA GLU A 86 -2.04 9.64 53.29
C GLU A 86 -3.53 9.32 53.09
N GLY A 87 -4.43 10.19 53.59
CA GLY A 87 -5.87 10.04 53.42
C GLY A 87 -6.32 10.21 51.98
N LEU A 88 -5.73 11.15 51.23
CA LEU A 88 -5.97 11.32 49.79
C LEU A 88 -5.46 10.10 48.99
N LEU A 89 -4.29 9.56 49.35
CA LEU A 89 -3.68 8.41 48.67
C LEU A 89 -4.48 7.12 48.89
N ASP A 90 -4.96 6.84 50.11
CA ASP A 90 -5.77 5.64 50.36
C ASP A 90 -7.19 5.77 49.78
N ALA A 91 -7.80 6.97 49.82
CA ALA A 91 -9.11 7.22 49.20
C ALA A 91 -9.08 7.18 47.65
N LEU A 92 -7.92 7.45 47.02
CA LEU A 92 -7.73 7.40 45.57
C LEU A 92 -6.96 6.14 45.10
N LYS A 93 -6.84 5.14 45.97
CA LYS A 93 -6.14 3.88 45.70
C LYS A 93 -6.74 3.16 44.50
N GLY A 94 -5.92 2.91 43.48
CA GLY A 94 -6.37 2.33 42.21
C GLY A 94 -7.05 3.31 41.25
N ARG A 95 -7.29 4.57 41.64
CA ARG A 95 -7.57 5.71 40.74
C ARG A 95 -6.28 6.40 40.29
N ILE A 96 -5.27 6.45 41.16
CA ILE A 96 -3.92 6.96 40.88
C ILE A 96 -2.85 5.91 41.20
N PHE A 97 -1.71 6.00 40.50
CA PHE A 97 -0.52 5.17 40.70
C PHE A 97 0.73 6.05 40.73
N TYR A 98 1.71 5.69 41.56
CA TYR A 98 3.01 6.36 41.57
C TYR A 98 3.88 5.85 40.41
N ASN A 99 4.24 6.73 39.49
CA ASN A 99 5.12 6.41 38.38
C ASN A 99 6.55 6.91 38.70
N PRO A 100 7.51 6.00 39.02
CA PRO A 100 8.87 6.40 39.38
C PRO A 100 9.64 7.04 38.22
N LEU A 101 9.26 6.73 36.96
CA LEU A 101 9.93 7.25 35.76
C LEU A 101 9.68 8.75 35.52
N VAL A 102 8.66 9.33 36.18
CA VAL A 102 8.36 10.77 36.19
C VAL A 102 8.31 11.35 37.61
N THR A 103 8.71 10.56 38.62
CA THR A 103 8.74 10.92 40.05
C THR A 103 7.42 11.53 40.60
N GLY A 104 6.27 11.07 40.10
CA GLY A 104 4.97 11.65 40.44
C GLY A 104 3.80 10.68 40.28
N TYR A 105 2.61 11.11 40.68
CA TYR A 105 1.38 10.32 40.54
C TYR A 105 0.71 10.58 39.18
N GLU A 106 0.26 9.51 38.53
CA GLU A 106 -0.57 9.55 37.33
C GLU A 106 -1.91 8.84 37.57
N ILE A 107 -2.97 9.29 36.91
CA ILE A 107 -4.28 8.61 36.94
C ILE A 107 -4.20 7.24 36.24
N LYS A 108 -5.03 6.29 36.67
CA LYS A 108 -5.10 4.92 36.11
C LYS A 108 -5.19 4.96 34.58
N ASP A 109 -6.12 5.73 34.02
CA ASP A 109 -6.39 5.79 32.57
C ASP A 109 -5.21 6.33 31.73
N ARG A 110 -4.21 6.94 32.36
CA ARG A 110 -2.96 7.40 31.74
C ARG A 110 -1.77 6.49 32.06
N PHE A 111 -1.79 5.89 33.24
CA PHE A 111 -0.74 4.99 33.72
C PHE A 111 -0.82 3.62 33.03
N ILE A 112 -1.98 2.96 33.02
CA ILE A 112 -2.20 1.66 32.34
C ILE A 112 -2.52 1.79 30.84
N ALA A 113 -1.96 2.82 30.19
CA ALA A 113 -2.28 3.23 28.83
C ALA A 113 -1.03 3.25 27.93
N GLY A 114 -1.22 3.06 26.62
CA GLY A 114 -0.12 2.96 25.67
C GLY A 114 0.66 1.64 25.86
N ASN A 115 1.97 1.66 25.62
CA ASN A 115 2.84 0.48 25.76
C ASN A 115 3.03 0.10 27.25
N VAL A 116 2.17 -0.77 27.79
CA VAL A 116 2.22 -1.18 29.20
C VAL A 116 3.37 -2.13 29.49
N ILE A 117 3.79 -2.93 28.51
CA ILE A 117 4.89 -3.89 28.67
C ILE A 117 6.22 -3.16 28.86
N GLU A 118 6.53 -2.16 28.03
CA GLU A 118 7.75 -1.35 28.21
C GLU A 118 7.71 -0.54 29.53
N LYS A 119 6.53 -0.03 29.92
CA LYS A 119 6.35 0.62 31.23
C LYS A 119 6.68 -0.34 32.37
N ALA A 120 6.21 -1.59 32.31
CA ALA A 120 6.48 -2.62 33.31
C ALA A 120 7.98 -2.97 33.36
N GLU A 121 8.61 -3.28 32.21
CA GLU A 121 10.04 -3.62 32.15
C GLU A 121 10.95 -2.48 32.63
N ARG A 122 10.59 -1.22 32.33
CA ARG A 122 11.33 -0.04 32.81
C ARG A 122 11.14 0.23 34.30
N ILE A 123 9.98 -0.11 34.87
CA ILE A 123 9.74 -0.05 36.31
C ILE A 123 10.49 -1.19 37.02
N GLU A 124 10.53 -2.40 36.46
CA GLU A 124 11.34 -3.51 36.99
C GLU A 124 12.84 -3.20 36.99
N ALA A 125 13.35 -2.61 35.90
CA ALA A 125 14.73 -2.13 35.85
C ALA A 125 15.01 -1.06 36.92
N TRP A 126 14.14 -0.05 37.04
CA TRP A 126 14.25 0.98 38.08
C TRP A 126 14.22 0.40 39.50
N MET A 127 13.38 -0.61 39.75
CA MET A 127 13.32 -1.33 41.03
C MET A 127 14.61 -2.10 41.33
N GLY A 128 15.26 -2.67 40.31
CA GLY A 128 16.57 -3.31 40.43
C GLY A 128 17.69 -2.32 40.77
N ASP A 129 17.66 -1.13 40.18
CA ASP A 129 18.62 -0.06 40.42
C ASP A 129 18.39 0.68 41.76
N ASN A 130 17.18 0.64 42.33
CA ASN A 130 16.78 1.41 43.51
C ASN A 130 16.21 0.53 44.66
N PRO A 131 16.91 -0.53 45.11
CA PRO A 131 16.35 -1.54 46.01
C PRO A 131 15.94 -1.03 47.39
N GLU A 132 16.60 0.02 47.90
CA GLU A 132 16.34 0.60 49.24
C GLU A 132 15.35 1.79 49.21
N ASN A 133 14.68 2.05 48.08
CA ASN A 133 13.79 3.21 47.97
C ASN A 133 12.53 3.06 48.83
N GLY A 134 12.25 4.07 49.68
CA GLY A 134 11.09 4.07 50.59
C GLY A 134 9.72 3.94 49.92
N ARG A 135 9.58 4.28 48.63
CA ARG A 135 8.33 4.14 47.85
C ARG A 135 8.20 2.79 47.10
N MET A 136 9.01 1.80 47.48
CA MET A 136 8.94 0.44 46.92
C MET A 136 7.56 -0.23 46.97
N PRO A 137 6.74 -0.08 48.03
CA PRO A 137 5.38 -0.63 48.06
C PRO A 137 4.47 -0.08 46.94
N GLU A 138 4.47 1.24 46.74
CA GLU A 138 3.67 1.92 45.73
C GLU A 138 4.12 1.57 44.31
N VAL A 139 5.44 1.45 44.09
CA VAL A 139 6.01 1.03 42.81
C VAL A 139 5.66 -0.43 42.48
N LYS A 140 5.60 -1.33 43.48
CA LYS A 140 5.12 -2.71 43.29
C LYS A 140 3.64 -2.75 42.90
N GLN A 141 2.79 -1.98 43.58
CA GLN A 141 1.37 -1.88 43.22
C GLN A 141 1.17 -1.31 41.80
N ALA A 142 2.01 -0.34 41.40
CA ALA A 142 2.01 0.20 40.05
C ALA A 142 2.45 -0.84 38.99
N LEU A 143 3.48 -1.64 39.27
CA LEU A 143 3.92 -2.73 38.40
C LEU A 143 2.83 -3.83 38.24
N GLU A 144 2.16 -4.20 39.33
CA GLU A 144 1.07 -5.18 39.33
C GLU A 144 -0.11 -4.70 38.47
N ALA A 145 -0.51 -3.43 38.61
CA ALA A 145 -1.57 -2.82 37.81
C ALA A 145 -1.23 -2.68 36.31
N LEU A 146 0.05 -2.66 35.92
CA LEU A 146 0.45 -2.75 34.51
C LEU A 146 0.32 -4.18 33.97
N LYS A 147 0.69 -5.18 34.78
CA LYS A 147 0.59 -6.61 34.41
C LYS A 147 -0.87 -7.08 34.31
N GLU A 148 -1.75 -6.63 35.19
CA GLU A 148 -3.20 -6.83 35.07
C GLU A 148 -3.79 -6.18 33.81
N ALA A 149 -3.14 -5.16 33.25
CA ALA A 149 -3.59 -4.44 32.06
C ALA A 149 -2.99 -4.98 30.75
N GLU A 150 -2.06 -5.93 30.79
CA GLU A 150 -1.43 -6.47 29.56
C GLU A 150 -2.49 -7.03 28.59
N PRO A 151 -2.43 -6.69 27.28
CA PRO A 151 -3.34 -7.24 26.28
C PRO A 151 -3.32 -8.77 26.28
N GLN A 152 -4.46 -9.42 26.01
CA GLN A 152 -4.50 -10.88 25.89
C GLN A 152 -3.44 -11.35 24.89
N ARG A 153 -2.50 -12.16 25.37
CA ARG A 153 -1.37 -12.64 24.59
C ARG A 153 -1.86 -13.47 23.40
N ILE A 154 -1.50 -13.06 22.19
CA ILE A 154 -1.83 -13.76 20.94
C ILE A 154 -0.99 -15.03 20.87
N ALA A 155 -1.64 -16.18 20.63
CA ALA A 155 -0.98 -17.48 20.51
C ALA A 155 -0.16 -17.58 19.20
N PHE A 156 0.71 -18.58 19.06
CA PHE A 156 1.50 -18.74 17.83
C PHE A 156 0.61 -19.05 16.62
N GLU A 157 -0.45 -19.81 16.86
CA GLU A 157 -1.42 -20.31 15.91
C GLU A 157 -2.31 -19.19 15.32
N ASP A 158 -2.36 -18.03 15.99
CA ASP A 158 -3.09 -16.83 15.56
C ASP A 158 -2.20 -15.82 14.79
N LEU A 159 -0.94 -16.16 14.48
CA LEU A 159 0.02 -15.24 13.85
C LEU A 159 0.25 -15.52 12.36
N ASP A 160 -0.32 -14.67 11.50
CA ASP A 160 0.05 -14.59 10.08
C ASP A 160 1.51 -14.11 9.91
N PHE A 161 2.44 -15.00 9.59
CA PHE A 161 3.82 -14.67 9.25
C PHE A 161 4.02 -14.47 7.75
N ASN A 162 4.51 -13.30 7.34
CA ASN A 162 5.06 -13.06 6.01
C ASN A 162 6.58 -13.30 6.01
N PHE A 163 7.10 -14.00 5.00
CA PHE A 163 8.54 -14.04 4.74
C PHE A 163 9.05 -12.62 4.40
N GLY A 164 10.13 -12.17 5.06
CA GLY A 164 10.70 -10.83 4.89
C GLY A 164 10.14 -9.71 5.76
N GLU A 165 9.36 -10.00 6.81
CA GLU A 165 9.03 -9.04 7.88
C GLU A 165 10.28 -8.56 8.64
N ARG A 166 10.43 -7.25 8.82
CA ARG A 166 11.69 -6.63 9.27
C ARG A 166 12.04 -6.86 10.74
N TRP A 167 11.04 -7.18 11.57
CA TRP A 167 11.22 -7.46 13.00
C TRP A 167 11.71 -8.90 13.28
N ILE A 168 11.63 -9.80 12.30
CA ILE A 168 12.09 -11.19 12.45
C ILE A 168 13.61 -11.23 12.25
N PRO A 169 14.40 -11.77 13.19
CA PRO A 169 15.86 -11.81 13.07
C PRO A 169 16.31 -12.55 11.80
N THR A 170 17.27 -12.00 11.06
CA THR A 170 17.70 -12.59 9.77
C THR A 170 18.27 -14.01 9.92
N GLY A 171 18.73 -14.40 11.11
CA GLY A 171 19.12 -15.77 11.44
C GLY A 171 18.00 -16.80 11.31
N VAL A 172 16.73 -16.39 11.47
CA VAL A 172 15.55 -17.25 11.24
C VAL A 172 15.38 -17.53 9.75
N TYR A 173 15.45 -16.49 8.92
CA TYR A 173 15.42 -16.62 7.46
C TYR A 173 16.63 -17.41 6.93
N ALA A 174 17.81 -17.20 7.52
CA ALA A 174 19.02 -17.96 7.20
C ALA A 174 18.84 -19.45 7.50
N ALA A 175 18.29 -19.82 8.67
CA ALA A 175 18.00 -21.20 9.03
C ALA A 175 16.98 -21.85 8.08
N TYR A 176 15.84 -21.18 7.82
CA TYR A 176 14.84 -21.66 6.87
C TYR A 176 15.44 -21.90 5.48
N MET A 177 16.14 -20.91 4.91
CA MET A 177 16.69 -21.04 3.56
C MET A 177 17.85 -22.05 3.47
N SER A 178 18.57 -22.28 4.59
CA SER A 178 19.60 -23.32 4.64
C SER A 178 19.00 -24.72 4.60
N HIS A 179 17.87 -24.93 5.29
CA HIS A 179 17.08 -26.15 5.22
C HIS A 179 16.44 -26.32 3.83
N PHE A 180 15.87 -25.24 3.26
CA PHE A 180 15.19 -25.28 1.97
C PHE A 180 16.13 -25.65 0.80
N PHE A 181 17.35 -25.08 0.77
CA PHE A 181 18.32 -25.26 -0.32
C PHE A 181 19.45 -26.27 -0.04
N ASP A 182 19.48 -26.95 1.12
CA ASP A 182 20.53 -27.91 1.54
C ASP A 182 21.97 -27.34 1.51
N THR A 183 22.15 -26.10 1.97
CA THR A 183 23.46 -25.42 2.03
C THR A 183 23.46 -24.31 3.09
N ASP A 184 24.62 -23.91 3.61
CA ASP A 184 24.74 -22.74 4.50
C ASP A 184 24.33 -21.46 3.75
N VAL A 185 23.17 -20.88 4.11
CA VAL A 185 22.64 -19.63 3.54
C VAL A 185 22.74 -18.51 4.58
N LYS A 186 23.44 -17.44 4.23
CA LYS A 186 23.65 -16.27 5.08
C LYS A 186 22.84 -15.08 4.56
N ILE A 187 22.07 -14.48 5.46
CA ILE A 187 21.18 -13.36 5.17
C ILE A 187 21.48 -12.22 6.15
N ALA A 188 21.77 -11.03 5.61
CA ALA A 188 21.92 -9.80 6.38
C ALA A 188 21.00 -8.71 5.80
N TYR A 189 20.62 -7.76 6.65
CA TYR A 189 19.66 -6.70 6.33
C TYR A 189 20.26 -5.34 6.64
N SER A 190 20.15 -4.40 5.70
CA SER A 190 20.47 -2.99 5.92
C SER A 190 19.17 -2.22 6.18
N ALA A 191 19.03 -1.66 7.39
CA ALA A 191 17.87 -0.88 7.81
C ALA A 191 17.85 0.57 7.28
N SER A 192 18.93 1.02 6.68
CA SER A 192 19.10 2.29 5.95
C SER A 192 18.66 2.15 4.48
N MET A 193 18.98 1.00 3.86
CA MET A 193 18.52 0.65 2.52
C MET A 193 17.12 0.03 2.47
N ASP A 194 16.67 -0.57 3.58
CA ASP A 194 15.61 -1.59 3.59
C ASP A 194 15.92 -2.77 2.63
N GLU A 195 17.19 -3.18 2.56
CA GLU A 195 17.70 -4.12 1.55
C GLU A 195 18.30 -5.38 2.19
N PHE A 196 17.92 -6.56 1.68
CA PHE A 196 18.54 -7.83 2.07
C PHE A 196 19.74 -8.16 1.16
N SER A 197 20.85 -8.57 1.78
CA SER A 197 21.96 -9.24 1.13
C SER A 197 21.92 -10.73 1.46
N VAL A 198 22.20 -11.57 0.44
CA VAL A 198 22.09 -13.03 0.54
C VAL A 198 23.32 -13.69 -0.06
N ALA A 199 23.84 -14.71 0.61
CA ALA A 199 24.98 -15.51 0.17
C ALA A 199 24.75 -16.99 0.54
N CYS A 200 25.39 -17.90 -0.20
CA CYS A 200 25.38 -19.34 0.09
C CYS A 200 26.82 -19.88 0.09
N GLY A 201 27.12 -20.87 0.93
CA GLY A 201 28.45 -21.49 1.02
C GLY A 201 28.84 -22.21 -0.27
N TYR A 202 27.88 -22.93 -0.88
CA TYR A 202 27.97 -23.47 -2.23
C TYR A 202 26.59 -23.44 -2.89
N ARG A 203 26.51 -23.68 -4.20
CA ARG A 203 25.24 -23.80 -4.92
C ARG A 203 24.86 -25.27 -5.07
N THR A 204 23.66 -25.64 -4.62
CA THR A 204 23.04 -26.96 -4.83
C THR A 204 22.25 -27.00 -6.14
N MET A 205 21.91 -28.22 -6.60
CA MET A 205 21.00 -28.42 -7.74
C MET A 205 19.63 -27.78 -7.50
N LYS A 206 19.15 -27.70 -6.25
CA LYS A 206 17.97 -26.91 -5.88
C LYS A 206 18.13 -25.44 -6.30
N ILE A 207 19.28 -24.81 -6.06
CA ILE A 207 19.55 -23.41 -6.44
C ILE A 207 19.75 -23.25 -7.96
N THR A 208 20.55 -24.12 -8.60
CA THR A 208 20.99 -23.94 -10.00
C THR A 208 20.05 -24.49 -11.05
N ASP A 209 19.12 -25.36 -10.68
CA ASP A 209 18.31 -26.13 -11.62
C ASP A 209 16.83 -26.13 -11.23
N GLU A 210 16.47 -26.56 -10.02
CA GLU A 210 15.06 -26.57 -9.58
C GLU A 210 14.51 -25.14 -9.47
N PHE A 211 15.21 -24.23 -8.80
CA PHE A 211 14.83 -22.82 -8.66
C PHE A 211 15.38 -21.90 -9.76
N LEU A 212 15.91 -22.47 -10.85
CA LEU A 212 16.34 -21.69 -12.02
C LEU A 212 15.15 -21.18 -12.85
N VAL A 213 15.19 -19.91 -13.23
CA VAL A 213 14.32 -19.34 -14.28
C VAL A 213 15.21 -18.86 -15.43
N LYS A 214 15.09 -19.51 -16.58
CA LYS A 214 15.82 -19.18 -17.80
C LYS A 214 15.13 -18.01 -18.50
N GLY A 215 15.77 -16.84 -18.55
CA GLY A 215 15.24 -15.63 -19.18
C GLY A 215 16.06 -15.20 -20.38
N TYR A 216 15.41 -14.53 -21.35
CA TYR A 216 16.00 -14.22 -22.66
C TYR A 216 17.36 -13.49 -22.60
N TYR A 217 17.52 -12.52 -21.69
CA TYR A 217 18.77 -11.77 -21.50
C TYR A 217 19.58 -12.19 -20.26
N ARG A 218 18.99 -12.95 -19.33
CA ARG A 218 19.58 -13.32 -18.04
C ARG A 218 18.81 -14.49 -17.41
N ASN A 219 19.54 -15.42 -16.82
CA ASN A 219 18.98 -16.44 -15.94
C ASN A 219 18.96 -15.96 -14.48
N TYR A 220 17.94 -16.36 -13.74
CA TYR A 220 17.77 -16.09 -12.30
C TYR A 220 17.86 -17.43 -11.56
N ASP A 221 18.87 -17.60 -10.70
CA ASP A 221 19.01 -18.79 -9.84
C ASP A 221 18.21 -18.64 -8.53
N GLY A 222 18.15 -19.69 -7.72
CA GLY A 222 17.42 -19.68 -6.45
C GLY A 222 17.84 -18.58 -5.47
N MET A 223 19.09 -18.10 -5.52
CA MET A 223 19.54 -16.98 -4.68
C MET A 223 19.03 -15.62 -5.19
N HIS A 224 18.81 -15.48 -6.51
CA HIS A 224 18.13 -14.31 -7.07
C HIS A 224 16.65 -14.31 -6.69
N LEU A 225 15.98 -15.47 -6.77
CA LEU A 225 14.58 -15.60 -6.38
C LEU A 225 14.38 -15.39 -4.88
N LEU A 226 15.28 -15.91 -4.03
CA LEU A 226 15.29 -15.65 -2.58
C LEU A 226 15.31 -14.13 -2.28
N LYS A 227 16.20 -13.36 -2.92
CA LYS A 227 16.22 -11.91 -2.71
C LYS A 227 14.91 -11.24 -3.12
N HIS A 228 14.29 -11.69 -4.22
CA HIS A 228 12.98 -11.22 -4.64
C HIS A 228 11.86 -11.61 -3.65
N ALA A 229 11.91 -12.83 -3.10
CA ALA A 229 10.97 -13.36 -2.11
C ALA A 229 11.00 -12.59 -0.78
N LEU A 230 12.19 -12.28 -0.25
CA LEU A 230 12.37 -11.44 0.94
C LEU A 230 11.79 -10.03 0.77
N HIS A 231 11.83 -9.49 -0.45
CA HIS A 231 11.25 -8.18 -0.76
C HIS A 231 9.80 -8.24 -1.28
N ASN A 232 9.17 -9.41 -1.40
CA ASN A 232 7.84 -9.59 -2.00
C ASN A 232 7.70 -8.97 -3.42
N THR A 233 8.78 -9.02 -4.20
CA THR A 233 8.89 -8.46 -5.56
C THR A 233 9.06 -9.57 -6.60
N CYS A 234 8.78 -9.26 -7.87
CA CYS A 234 9.09 -10.13 -9.00
C CYS A 234 10.24 -9.54 -9.84
N PRO A 235 11.21 -10.35 -10.34
CA PRO A 235 12.18 -9.90 -11.34
C PRO A 235 11.46 -9.37 -12.59
N ASP A 236 11.93 -8.26 -13.14
CA ASP A 236 11.44 -7.80 -14.44
C ASP A 236 12.16 -8.56 -15.56
N MET A 237 11.40 -9.33 -16.34
CA MET A 237 11.94 -10.15 -17.42
C MET A 237 11.42 -9.64 -18.76
N MET A 238 12.35 -9.41 -19.68
CA MET A 238 12.10 -8.97 -21.04
C MET A 238 12.62 -10.01 -22.02
N LYS A 239 11.98 -10.10 -23.19
CA LYS A 239 12.44 -10.84 -24.37
C LYS A 239 12.48 -9.94 -25.60
N SER A 240 13.35 -10.27 -26.56
CA SER A 240 13.29 -9.64 -27.89
C SER A 240 12.16 -10.28 -28.70
N ILE A 241 11.37 -9.46 -29.39
CA ILE A 241 10.39 -9.93 -30.39
C ILE A 241 10.81 -9.58 -31.84
N GLY A 242 11.99 -8.97 -32.01
CA GLY A 242 12.45 -8.44 -33.29
C GLY A 242 13.41 -7.27 -33.06
N LYS A 243 13.74 -6.53 -34.13
CA LYS A 243 14.56 -5.32 -34.06
C LYS A 243 13.81 -4.12 -34.61
N ASP A 244 14.07 -2.94 -34.04
CA ASP A 244 13.58 -1.66 -34.54
C ASP A 244 14.31 -1.24 -35.83
N GLU A 245 13.85 -0.14 -36.45
CA GLU A 245 14.45 0.44 -37.66
C GLU A 245 15.90 0.95 -37.45
N HIS A 246 16.39 0.93 -36.21
CA HIS A 246 17.75 1.32 -35.83
C HIS A 246 18.61 0.11 -35.39
N GLY A 247 18.07 -1.11 -35.47
CA GLY A 247 18.76 -2.36 -35.15
C GLY A 247 18.78 -2.73 -33.66
N ASN A 248 18.10 -2.01 -32.78
CA ASN A 248 17.97 -2.36 -31.36
C ASN A 248 16.88 -3.42 -31.15
N ASP A 249 17.02 -4.26 -30.13
CA ASP A 249 15.98 -5.26 -29.81
C ASP A 249 14.68 -4.59 -29.33
N ILE A 250 13.55 -4.95 -29.94
CA ILE A 250 12.21 -4.58 -29.48
C ILE A 250 11.89 -5.43 -28.24
N LYS A 251 12.00 -4.80 -27.06
CA LYS A 251 11.85 -5.46 -25.77
C LYS A 251 10.41 -5.47 -25.30
N VAL A 252 9.84 -6.66 -25.18
CA VAL A 252 8.50 -6.92 -24.63
C VAL A 252 8.65 -7.81 -23.40
N ARG A 253 7.75 -7.67 -22.42
CA ARG A 253 7.80 -8.46 -21.18
C ARG A 253 7.65 -9.95 -21.47
N ASP A 254 8.39 -10.76 -20.72
CA ASP A 254 8.34 -12.21 -20.84
C ASP A 254 7.39 -12.81 -19.80
N SER A 255 6.08 -12.73 -20.07
CA SER A 255 5.03 -13.12 -19.13
C SER A 255 5.17 -14.56 -18.61
N GLU A 256 5.59 -15.51 -19.44
CA GLU A 256 5.83 -16.91 -19.03
C GLU A 256 6.99 -17.01 -18.01
N GLY A 257 8.10 -16.29 -18.26
CA GLY A 257 9.24 -16.22 -17.34
C GLY A 257 8.89 -15.52 -16.02
N ILE A 258 8.14 -14.42 -16.08
CA ILE A 258 7.63 -13.69 -14.91
C ILE A 258 6.71 -14.59 -14.06
N GLN A 259 5.80 -15.34 -14.69
CA GLN A 259 4.90 -16.26 -13.99
C GLN A 259 5.67 -17.42 -13.34
N LEU A 260 6.65 -18.00 -14.03
CA LEU A 260 7.50 -19.06 -13.45
C LEU A 260 8.38 -18.55 -12.30
N ALA A 261 8.84 -17.29 -12.36
CA ALA A 261 9.54 -16.64 -11.26
C ALA A 261 8.62 -16.40 -10.05
N ASN A 262 7.40 -15.87 -10.27
CA ASN A 262 6.41 -15.69 -9.20
C ASN A 262 6.04 -17.03 -8.54
N ALA A 263 5.71 -18.07 -9.30
CA ALA A 263 5.35 -19.37 -8.72
C ALA A 263 6.45 -19.95 -7.79
N LYS A 264 7.72 -19.77 -8.14
CA LYS A 264 8.87 -20.19 -7.33
C LYS A 264 9.16 -19.26 -6.14
N ILE A 265 8.89 -17.97 -6.29
CA ILE A 265 8.94 -16.99 -5.20
C ILE A 265 7.84 -17.29 -4.17
N ASP A 266 6.63 -17.59 -4.62
CA ASP A 266 5.50 -17.97 -3.77
C ASP A 266 5.76 -19.28 -3.02
N GLU A 267 6.43 -20.27 -3.65
CA GLU A 267 6.86 -21.49 -2.96
C GLU A 267 7.87 -21.22 -1.83
N ILE A 268 8.88 -20.36 -2.05
CA ILE A 268 9.80 -19.90 -1.00
C ILE A 268 9.06 -19.11 0.09
N ARG A 269 8.05 -18.31 -0.25
CA ARG A 269 7.32 -17.48 0.72
C ARG A 269 6.33 -18.28 1.57
N ASN A 270 5.66 -19.27 0.99
CA ASN A 270 4.64 -20.07 1.69
C ASN A 270 5.28 -21.16 2.56
N GLY A 271 6.34 -21.84 2.06
CA GLY A 271 7.06 -22.85 2.81
C GLY A 271 7.77 -22.33 4.06
N PHE A 272 7.91 -21.01 4.21
CA PHE A 272 8.39 -20.38 5.44
C PHE A 272 7.42 -20.61 6.61
N SER A 273 6.12 -20.48 6.39
CA SER A 273 5.09 -20.69 7.42
C SER A 273 4.99 -22.16 7.80
N GLU A 274 5.02 -23.07 6.81
CA GLU A 274 5.08 -24.52 7.01
C GLU A 274 6.29 -24.89 7.90
N TRP A 275 7.48 -24.39 7.56
CA TRP A 275 8.70 -24.63 8.35
C TRP A 275 8.64 -24.01 9.77
N LEU A 276 8.00 -22.85 9.94
CA LEU A 276 7.78 -22.24 11.25
C LEU A 276 6.86 -23.10 12.15
N GLU A 277 5.88 -23.80 11.57
CA GLU A 277 5.03 -24.73 12.30
C GLU A 277 5.78 -26.00 12.77
N GLU A 278 6.80 -26.44 12.04
CA GLU A 278 7.66 -27.57 12.42
C GLU A 278 8.64 -27.25 13.58
N GLN A 279 8.82 -25.97 13.95
CA GLN A 279 9.81 -25.57 14.96
C GLN A 279 9.42 -25.94 16.40
N SER A 280 10.43 -26.06 17.26
CA SER A 280 10.25 -26.43 18.67
C SER A 280 9.37 -25.44 19.43
N PRO A 281 8.63 -25.88 20.48
CA PRO A 281 7.80 -24.98 21.28
C PRO A 281 8.57 -23.80 21.88
N GLN A 282 9.84 -23.99 22.25
CA GLN A 282 10.70 -22.92 22.77
C GLN A 282 11.11 -21.90 21.70
N PHE A 283 11.19 -22.30 20.43
CA PHE A 283 11.39 -21.37 19.32
C PHE A 283 10.12 -20.56 19.05
N LYS A 284 8.97 -21.23 18.93
CA LYS A 284 7.65 -20.59 18.76
C LYS A 284 7.37 -19.58 19.86
N GLU A 285 7.55 -19.99 21.11
CA GLU A 285 7.34 -19.15 22.31
C GLU A 285 8.22 -17.88 22.31
N ARG A 286 9.47 -17.97 21.84
CA ARG A 286 10.35 -16.81 21.68
C ARG A 286 9.86 -15.86 20.59
N LEU A 287 9.45 -16.38 19.43
CA LEU A 287 8.96 -15.57 18.31
C LEU A 287 7.64 -14.88 18.67
N THR A 288 6.70 -15.61 19.29
CA THR A 288 5.44 -15.07 19.82
C THR A 288 5.68 -14.01 20.90
N THR A 289 6.67 -14.20 21.77
CA THR A 289 7.05 -13.17 22.77
C THR A 289 7.61 -11.91 22.12
N MET A 290 8.47 -12.03 21.12
CA MET A 290 8.97 -10.88 20.35
C MET A 290 7.84 -10.13 19.64
N TYR A 291 6.90 -10.87 19.03
CA TYR A 291 5.75 -10.27 18.36
C TYR A 291 4.84 -9.50 19.33
N ASN A 292 4.45 -10.12 20.45
CA ASN A 292 3.56 -9.49 21.43
C ASN A 292 4.21 -8.23 22.04
N ARG A 293 5.50 -8.27 22.40
CA ARG A 293 6.26 -7.11 22.92
C ARG A 293 6.38 -5.95 21.92
N LYS A 294 6.33 -6.23 20.61
CA LYS A 294 6.46 -5.20 19.57
C LYS A 294 5.11 -4.64 19.13
N PHE A 295 4.09 -5.48 18.96
CA PHE A 295 2.79 -5.09 18.40
C PHE A 295 1.64 -5.19 19.40
N ASN A 296 1.45 -6.34 20.05
CA ASN A 296 0.38 -6.57 21.03
C ASN A 296 0.80 -6.14 22.47
N CYS A 297 1.24 -4.89 22.59
CA CYS A 297 1.73 -4.31 23.84
C CYS A 297 0.96 -3.05 24.28
N PHE A 298 -0.02 -2.61 23.47
CA PHE A 298 -0.75 -1.36 23.62
C PHE A 298 -2.11 -1.53 24.27
N VAL A 299 -2.38 -0.78 25.33
CA VAL A 299 -3.69 -0.70 25.98
C VAL A 299 -4.36 0.62 25.60
N ARG A 300 -5.59 0.53 25.10
CA ARG A 300 -6.39 1.71 24.72
C ARG A 300 -6.79 2.50 25.98
N PRO A 301 -6.49 3.80 26.07
CA PRO A 301 -6.90 4.60 27.22
C PRO A 301 -8.43 4.82 27.19
N LYS A 302 -9.10 4.69 28.33
CA LYS A 302 -10.50 5.11 28.44
C LYS A 302 -10.54 6.60 28.76
N TYR A 303 -10.66 7.43 27.73
CA TYR A 303 -10.82 8.87 27.90
C TYR A 303 -12.23 9.20 28.40
N ASP A 304 -12.38 9.37 29.72
CA ASP A 304 -13.59 9.94 30.34
C ASP A 304 -13.39 11.44 30.58
N GLY A 305 -14.07 12.26 29.80
CA GLY A 305 -13.98 13.71 29.86
C GLY A 305 -14.94 14.38 30.85
N SER A 306 -15.81 13.62 31.55
CA SER A 306 -16.96 14.16 32.29
C SER A 306 -16.58 15.08 33.46
N HIS A 307 -15.39 14.91 34.02
CA HIS A 307 -14.83 15.72 35.11
C HIS A 307 -14.42 17.14 34.66
N GLN A 308 -14.44 17.46 33.36
CA GLN A 308 -13.92 18.73 32.84
C GLN A 308 -14.91 19.88 32.97
N THR A 309 -14.48 20.98 33.57
CA THR A 309 -15.33 22.16 33.83
C THR A 309 -15.22 23.27 32.80
N PHE A 310 -14.20 23.21 31.91
CA PHE A 310 -13.87 24.23 30.90
C PHE A 310 -14.02 25.68 31.38
N PRO A 311 -13.09 26.18 32.22
CA PRO A 311 -13.07 27.58 32.66
C PRO A 311 -13.25 28.57 31.50
N ASP A 312 -13.94 29.68 31.78
CA ASP A 312 -14.29 30.75 30.83
C ASP A 312 -15.18 30.37 29.63
N LEU A 313 -15.66 29.12 29.53
CA LEU A 313 -16.54 28.67 28.45
C LEU A 313 -17.93 29.31 28.52
N ASN A 314 -18.17 30.28 27.64
CA ASN A 314 -19.40 31.05 27.57
C ASN A 314 -20.55 30.28 26.87
N LEU A 315 -21.16 29.34 27.59
CA LEU A 315 -22.35 28.62 27.13
C LEU A 315 -23.52 29.56 26.74
N LYS A 316 -23.63 30.77 27.33
CA LYS A 316 -24.64 31.76 26.92
C LYS A 316 -24.36 32.37 25.54
N GLY A 317 -23.08 32.62 25.23
CA GLY A 317 -22.64 33.01 23.89
C GLY A 317 -22.87 31.91 22.86
N LEU A 318 -22.53 30.67 23.21
CA LEU A 318 -22.74 29.49 22.37
C LEU A 318 -24.22 29.15 22.16
N ALA A 319 -25.12 29.45 23.11
CA ALA A 319 -26.56 29.28 22.96
C ALA A 319 -27.13 30.11 21.79
N SER A 320 -26.56 31.29 21.49
CA SER A 320 -26.94 32.08 20.29
C SER A 320 -26.62 31.39 18.96
N ARG A 321 -25.74 30.36 18.99
CA ARG A 321 -25.36 29.49 17.86
C ARG A 321 -26.05 28.12 17.93
N GLY A 322 -27.05 27.95 18.81
CA GLY A 322 -27.81 26.72 19.01
C GLY A 322 -27.16 25.68 19.94
N ILE A 323 -25.98 25.97 20.48
CA ILE A 323 -25.21 25.03 21.32
C ILE A 323 -25.59 25.28 22.80
N LYS A 324 -26.35 24.36 23.40
CA LYS A 324 -26.84 24.48 24.78
C LYS A 324 -25.86 23.95 25.83
N SER A 325 -25.06 22.94 25.46
CA SER A 325 -24.08 22.27 26.28
C SER A 325 -22.99 21.65 25.39
N VAL A 326 -21.88 21.24 25.99
CA VAL A 326 -20.88 20.36 25.35
C VAL A 326 -21.35 18.91 25.52
N TYR A 327 -21.26 18.07 24.49
CA TYR A 327 -21.62 16.64 24.59
C TYR A 327 -20.53 15.84 25.31
N PRO A 328 -20.85 14.73 26.03
CA PRO A 328 -19.85 13.90 26.69
C PRO A 328 -18.72 13.44 25.74
N SER A 329 -19.04 12.98 24.54
CA SER A 329 -18.05 12.61 23.52
C SER A 329 -17.14 13.75 23.05
N GLN A 330 -17.60 15.00 23.13
CA GLN A 330 -16.76 16.17 22.87
C GLN A 330 -15.81 16.41 24.05
N MET A 331 -16.26 16.16 25.28
CA MET A 331 -15.40 16.18 26.47
C MET A 331 -14.34 15.09 26.41
N ASP A 332 -14.72 13.84 26.10
CA ASP A 332 -13.82 12.69 25.93
C ASP A 332 -12.74 12.97 24.89
N CYS A 333 -13.13 13.50 23.72
CA CYS A 333 -12.20 13.84 22.65
C CYS A 333 -11.25 15.00 23.05
N VAL A 334 -11.76 16.06 23.70
CA VAL A 334 -10.90 17.12 24.27
C VAL A 334 -9.94 16.57 25.33
N TRP A 335 -10.37 15.60 26.14
CA TRP A 335 -9.54 14.95 27.15
C TRP A 335 -8.43 14.10 26.53
N MET A 336 -8.75 13.31 25.50
CA MET A 336 -7.78 12.57 24.69
C MET A 336 -6.70 13.49 24.11
N LEU A 337 -7.11 14.56 23.43
CA LEU A 337 -6.19 15.49 22.79
C LEU A 337 -5.25 16.18 23.80
N LYS A 338 -5.74 16.49 25.00
CA LYS A 338 -4.93 17.02 26.11
C LYS A 338 -3.93 16.01 26.67
N GLN A 339 -4.37 14.79 26.96
CA GLN A 339 -3.47 13.75 27.51
C GLN A 339 -2.36 13.39 26.52
N ASN A 340 -2.73 13.19 25.25
CA ASN A 340 -1.83 12.73 24.20
C ASN A 340 -0.92 13.85 23.65
N GLY A 341 -1.33 15.12 23.75
CA GLY A 341 -0.67 16.23 23.07
C GLY A 341 -0.95 16.26 21.56
N GLY A 342 -2.14 15.85 21.14
CA GLY A 342 -2.53 15.67 19.74
C GLY A 342 -3.29 14.37 19.49
N GLY A 343 -3.49 14.03 18.21
CA GLY A 343 -4.22 12.83 17.79
C GLY A 343 -5.15 13.07 16.61
N ILE A 344 -6.18 12.24 16.51
CA ILE A 344 -7.16 12.22 15.43
C ILE A 344 -8.58 12.30 16.01
N CYS A 345 -9.32 13.34 15.62
CA CYS A 345 -10.74 13.50 15.94
C CYS A 345 -11.56 12.96 14.75
N ASP A 346 -11.78 11.65 14.73
CA ASP A 346 -12.48 10.94 13.65
C ASP A 346 -14.00 10.89 13.90
N HIS A 347 -14.59 12.07 14.03
CA HIS A 347 -16.03 12.21 14.30
C HIS A 347 -16.78 12.47 12.99
N GLU A 348 -18.01 11.98 12.88
CA GLU A 348 -18.89 12.26 11.73
C GLU A 348 -19.16 13.75 11.47
N VAL A 349 -19.78 14.08 10.34
CA VAL A 349 -20.25 15.45 10.05
C VAL A 349 -21.44 15.79 10.96
N GLY A 350 -21.39 16.95 11.63
CA GLY A 350 -22.47 17.43 12.52
C GLY A 350 -22.27 17.17 14.02
N THR A 351 -21.31 16.33 14.40
CA THR A 351 -20.92 16.01 15.80
C THR A 351 -20.32 17.18 16.61
N GLY A 352 -19.91 18.27 15.94
CA GLY A 352 -19.37 19.46 16.60
C GLY A 352 -17.84 19.58 16.63
N LYS A 353 -17.10 18.93 15.71
CA LYS A 353 -15.63 19.04 15.54
C LYS A 353 -15.07 20.47 15.70
N THR A 354 -15.76 21.49 15.17
CA THR A 354 -15.38 22.91 15.32
C THR A 354 -15.29 23.36 16.78
N LEU A 355 -16.21 22.90 17.64
CA LEU A 355 -16.23 23.23 19.07
C LEU A 355 -15.13 22.47 19.82
N ILE A 356 -14.95 21.17 19.54
CA ILE A 356 -13.85 20.35 20.07
C ILE A 356 -12.51 21.05 19.82
N MET A 357 -12.29 21.51 18.58
CA MET A 357 -11.08 22.21 18.17
C MET A 357 -10.86 23.54 18.92
N CYS A 358 -11.91 24.34 19.14
CA CYS A 358 -11.80 25.61 19.88
C CYS A 358 -11.53 25.36 21.38
N ILE A 359 -12.25 24.42 21.99
CA ILE A 359 -12.07 24.07 23.42
C ILE A 359 -10.69 23.44 23.64
N ALA A 360 -10.28 22.46 22.83
CA ALA A 360 -8.96 21.83 22.95
C ALA A 360 -7.81 22.85 22.79
N ALA A 361 -7.89 23.75 21.81
CA ALA A 361 -6.88 24.80 21.63
C ALA A 361 -6.80 25.74 22.84
N HIS A 362 -7.94 26.19 23.37
CA HIS A 362 -7.97 27.08 24.52
C HIS A 362 -7.49 26.39 25.81
N GLU A 363 -7.95 25.17 26.06
CA GLU A 363 -7.56 24.38 27.23
C GLU A 363 -6.08 23.99 27.20
N MET A 364 -5.53 23.63 26.05
CA MET A 364 -4.09 23.34 25.92
C MET A 364 -3.23 24.59 26.17
N LYS A 365 -3.71 25.78 25.77
CA LYS A 365 -3.10 27.08 26.11
C LYS A 365 -3.17 27.34 27.62
N ARG A 366 -4.37 27.24 28.22
CA ARG A 366 -4.63 27.49 29.65
C ARG A 366 -3.82 26.58 30.57
N LEU A 367 -3.63 25.33 30.18
CA LEU A 367 -2.89 24.31 30.95
C LEU A 367 -1.37 24.27 30.61
N ASN A 368 -0.86 25.20 29.81
CA ASN A 368 0.53 25.23 29.32
C ASN A 368 0.99 23.93 28.59
N LEU A 369 0.05 23.18 28.00
CA LEU A 369 0.33 22.02 27.15
C LEU A 369 0.76 22.44 25.73
N ALA A 370 0.35 23.64 25.29
CA ALA A 370 0.85 24.34 24.10
C ALA A 370 0.94 25.84 24.41
N HIS A 371 2.00 26.54 23.97
CA HIS A 371 2.14 27.98 24.21
C HIS A 371 1.44 28.82 23.14
N LYS A 372 1.40 28.39 21.87
CA LYS A 372 0.78 29.15 20.77
C LYS A 372 0.15 28.22 19.72
N PRO A 373 -1.07 27.70 19.96
CA PRO A 373 -1.72 26.78 19.02
C PRO A 373 -2.19 27.49 17.74
N MET A 374 -2.14 26.77 16.62
CA MET A 374 -2.70 27.20 15.34
C MET A 374 -3.87 26.30 14.94
N ILE A 375 -4.93 26.89 14.40
CA ILE A 375 -6.02 26.20 13.70
C ILE A 375 -5.91 26.52 12.21
N ILE A 376 -5.96 25.49 11.37
CA ILE A 376 -6.13 25.64 9.92
C ILE A 376 -7.37 24.89 9.42
N GLY A 377 -7.98 25.38 8.34
CA GLY A 377 -9.14 24.73 7.72
C GLY A 377 -9.43 25.19 6.29
N LEU A 378 -10.60 24.81 5.77
CA LEU A 378 -11.08 25.30 4.47
C LEU A 378 -11.34 26.82 4.52
N LYS A 379 -11.08 27.52 3.41
CA LYS A 379 -11.24 29.00 3.32
C LYS A 379 -12.62 29.50 3.78
N ALA A 380 -13.69 28.78 3.43
CA ALA A 380 -15.05 29.12 3.87
C ALA A 380 -15.27 28.95 5.38
N ASN A 381 -14.58 27.99 6.01
CA ASN A 381 -14.75 27.65 7.42
C ASN A 381 -14.04 28.65 8.35
N VAL A 382 -12.94 29.28 7.92
CA VAL A 382 -12.07 30.14 8.77
C VAL A 382 -12.86 31.18 9.58
N ALA A 383 -13.80 31.88 8.94
CA ALA A 383 -14.62 32.89 9.61
C ALA A 383 -15.65 32.29 10.59
N GLU A 384 -16.19 31.10 10.29
CA GLU A 384 -17.10 30.38 11.19
C GLU A 384 -16.36 29.79 12.39
N ILE A 385 -15.14 29.28 12.21
CA ILE A 385 -14.24 28.83 13.27
C ILE A 385 -13.92 30.01 14.21
N ALA A 386 -13.45 31.13 13.67
CA ALA A 386 -13.11 32.31 14.48
C ALA A 386 -14.32 32.85 15.27
N ALA A 387 -15.50 32.95 14.63
CA ALA A 387 -16.73 33.38 15.29
C ALA A 387 -17.24 32.36 16.34
N THR A 388 -16.96 31.07 16.16
CA THR A 388 -17.29 30.03 17.16
C THR A 388 -16.33 30.09 18.35
N TYR A 389 -15.03 30.31 18.10
CA TYR A 389 -14.04 30.52 19.16
C TYR A 389 -14.38 31.76 19.99
N GLN A 390 -14.69 32.90 19.36
CA GLN A 390 -15.10 34.12 20.08
C GLN A 390 -16.42 33.97 20.86
N ALA A 391 -17.35 33.14 20.36
CA ALA A 391 -18.59 32.84 21.09
C ALA A 391 -18.35 31.90 22.29
N ALA A 392 -17.37 30.99 22.19
CA ALA A 392 -16.94 30.09 23.26
C ALA A 392 -16.14 30.83 24.34
N TYR A 393 -15.16 31.65 23.94
CA TYR A 393 -14.22 32.34 24.82
C TYR A 393 -14.10 33.81 24.40
N PRO A 394 -15.00 34.70 24.86
CA PRO A 394 -15.04 36.11 24.43
C PRO A 394 -13.78 36.91 24.76
N ASN A 395 -13.04 36.50 25.79
CA ASN A 395 -11.81 37.14 26.26
C ASN A 395 -10.55 36.65 25.51
N ALA A 396 -10.65 35.59 24.71
CA ALA A 396 -9.49 34.97 24.07
C ALA A 396 -8.92 35.87 22.95
N ARG A 397 -7.62 36.16 23.04
CA ARG A 397 -6.87 36.97 22.09
C ARG A 397 -6.53 36.14 20.85
N ILE A 398 -7.52 35.87 20.01
CA ILE A 398 -7.32 35.16 18.74
C ILE A 398 -6.82 36.10 17.63
N LEU A 399 -6.01 35.57 16.71
CA LEU A 399 -5.64 36.22 15.45
C LEU A 399 -6.15 35.38 14.28
N TYR A 400 -7.06 35.90 13.45
CA TYR A 400 -7.49 35.23 12.23
C TYR A 400 -7.12 36.03 10.96
N ALA A 401 -6.88 35.32 9.85
CA ALA A 401 -6.40 35.90 8.61
C ALA A 401 -7.53 36.19 7.60
N SER A 402 -7.83 37.46 7.32
CA SER A 402 -8.74 37.82 6.21
C SER A 402 -8.04 37.76 4.85
N GLU A 403 -8.81 37.84 3.76
CA GLU A 403 -8.23 37.93 2.40
C GLU A 403 -7.30 39.14 2.22
N LYS A 404 -7.60 40.26 2.91
CA LYS A 404 -6.83 41.51 2.79
C LYS A 404 -5.47 41.43 3.46
N ASP A 405 -5.31 40.58 4.47
CA ASP A 405 -4.08 40.42 5.24
C ASP A 405 -3.03 39.58 4.50
N PHE A 406 -3.44 38.78 3.52
CA PHE A 406 -2.58 37.90 2.72
C PHE A 406 -2.22 38.44 1.33
N SER A 407 -2.36 39.75 1.12
CA SER A 407 -1.67 40.45 0.02
C SER A 407 -0.14 40.36 0.22
N THR A 408 0.64 40.47 -0.86
CA THR A 408 2.10 40.28 -0.82
C THR A 408 2.79 41.19 0.20
N ALA A 409 2.33 42.44 0.33
CA ALA A 409 2.85 43.41 1.30
C ALA A 409 2.33 43.16 2.73
N ASN A 410 1.05 42.84 2.92
CA ASN A 410 0.46 42.68 4.25
C ASN A 410 0.91 41.38 4.94
N ARG A 411 1.21 40.33 4.18
CA ARG A 411 1.62 39.01 4.70
C ARG A 411 2.84 39.10 5.64
N VAL A 412 3.84 39.92 5.32
CA VAL A 412 5.05 40.11 6.15
C VAL A 412 4.71 40.72 7.51
N ARG A 413 3.76 41.67 7.54
CA ARG A 413 3.23 42.25 8.79
C ARG A 413 2.42 41.22 9.58
N PHE A 414 1.60 40.40 8.92
CA PHE A 414 0.83 39.34 9.57
C PHE A 414 1.74 38.29 10.24
N PHE A 415 2.81 37.86 9.56
CA PHE A 415 3.80 36.92 10.13
C PHE A 415 4.59 37.53 11.30
N ASN A 416 5.00 38.80 11.20
CA ASN A 416 5.64 39.50 12.32
C ASN A 416 4.70 39.71 13.51
N ASN A 417 3.40 39.93 13.28
CA ASN A 417 2.41 39.96 14.37
C ASN A 417 2.40 38.62 15.13
N ILE A 418 2.36 37.48 14.42
CA ILE A 418 2.38 36.14 15.06
C ILE A 418 3.65 35.94 15.89
N LYS A 419 4.83 36.26 15.35
CA LYS A 419 6.14 36.15 16.05
C LYS A 419 6.16 37.00 17.32
N ASN A 420 5.84 38.29 17.20
CA ASN A 420 6.08 39.31 18.23
C ASN A 420 4.95 39.45 19.27
N ASN A 421 3.89 38.64 19.20
CA ASN A 421 2.78 38.66 20.16
C ASN A 421 2.50 37.26 20.70
N ASP A 422 2.07 37.19 21.96
CA ASP A 422 1.34 36.03 22.45
C ASP A 422 -0.15 36.12 22.04
N TYR A 423 -0.69 35.03 21.50
CA TYR A 423 -2.07 34.88 21.04
C TYR A 423 -2.58 33.52 21.49
N ASP A 424 -3.82 33.46 21.98
CA ASP A 424 -4.40 32.20 22.50
C ASP A 424 -4.70 31.21 21.38
N CYS A 425 -4.93 31.70 20.16
CA CYS A 425 -4.94 30.88 18.95
C CYS A 425 -4.71 31.72 17.68
N VAL A 426 -4.00 31.16 16.69
CA VAL A 426 -3.90 31.71 15.32
C VAL A 426 -4.80 30.88 14.38
N ILE A 427 -5.60 31.52 13.52
CA ILE A 427 -6.60 30.84 12.67
C ILE A 427 -6.45 31.26 11.19
N MET A 428 -6.29 30.31 10.28
CA MET A 428 -6.13 30.60 8.83
C MET A 428 -6.59 29.46 7.90
N SER A 429 -6.59 29.70 6.58
CA SER A 429 -6.92 28.68 5.59
C SER A 429 -5.72 27.81 5.23
N HIS A 430 -5.98 26.62 4.67
CA HIS A 430 -4.95 25.76 4.07
C HIS A 430 -4.05 26.48 3.04
N ASP A 431 -4.62 27.40 2.26
CA ASP A 431 -3.89 28.14 1.21
C ASP A 431 -3.09 29.33 1.77
N GLN A 432 -3.48 29.82 2.95
CA GLN A 432 -2.72 30.81 3.72
C GLN A 432 -1.55 30.14 4.45
N PHE A 433 -1.78 28.99 5.09
CA PHE A 433 -0.74 28.15 5.70
C PHE A 433 0.31 27.71 4.67
N GLY A 434 -0.12 27.29 3.47
CA GLY A 434 0.79 26.93 2.37
C GLY A 434 1.71 28.05 1.87
N LYS A 435 1.51 29.30 2.32
CA LYS A 435 2.35 30.47 2.02
C LYS A 435 3.29 30.86 3.18
N ILE A 436 3.34 30.08 4.26
CA ILE A 436 4.28 30.27 5.39
C ILE A 436 5.64 29.62 5.05
N PRO A 437 6.76 30.38 5.09
CA PRO A 437 8.10 29.82 4.98
C PRO A 437 8.37 28.81 6.08
N GLN A 438 8.99 27.68 5.73
CA GLN A 438 9.51 26.72 6.70
C GLN A 438 10.96 27.10 7.04
N SER A 439 11.46 26.76 8.23
CA SER A 439 12.85 27.00 8.62
C SER A 439 13.80 26.34 7.60
N PRO A 440 14.66 27.11 6.89
CA PRO A 440 15.62 26.54 5.94
C PRO A 440 16.58 25.56 6.61
N GLU A 441 16.94 25.80 7.88
CA GLU A 441 17.82 24.95 8.66
C GLU A 441 17.19 23.59 8.98
N LEU A 442 15.85 23.55 9.17
CA LEU A 442 15.11 22.30 9.29
C LEU A 442 14.95 21.59 7.94
N GLN A 443 14.70 22.33 6.86
CA GLN A 443 14.65 21.76 5.51
C GLN A 443 16.02 21.15 5.14
N GLN A 444 17.12 21.84 5.43
CA GLN A 444 18.47 21.34 5.24
C GLN A 444 18.67 20.07 6.07
N ARG A 445 18.38 20.06 7.38
CA ARG A 445 18.51 18.85 8.22
C ARG A 445 17.67 17.65 7.74
N ILE A 446 16.43 17.85 7.30
CA ILE A 446 15.58 16.74 6.84
C ILE A 446 16.05 16.22 5.46
N LEU A 447 16.44 17.11 4.55
CA LEU A 447 17.01 16.74 3.25
C LEU A 447 18.41 16.13 3.39
N GLN A 448 19.19 16.56 4.39
CA GLN A 448 20.50 16.02 4.71
C GLN A 448 20.37 14.63 5.32
N ALA A 449 19.49 14.40 6.30
CA ALA A 449 19.25 13.05 6.81
C ALA A 449 18.75 12.09 5.70
N GLU A 450 17.96 12.58 4.74
CA GLU A 450 17.59 11.80 3.55
C GLU A 450 18.79 11.58 2.60
N LEU A 451 19.70 12.54 2.46
CA LEU A 451 20.93 12.43 1.67
C LEU A 451 21.94 11.47 2.33
N ASP A 452 22.24 11.63 3.62
CA ASP A 452 23.11 10.77 4.43
C ASP A 452 22.68 9.31 4.29
N THR A 453 21.37 9.05 4.41
CA THR A 453 20.78 7.73 4.17
C THR A 453 21.05 7.25 2.74
N VAL A 454 20.89 8.11 1.72
CA VAL A 454 21.18 7.76 0.32
C VAL A 454 22.69 7.56 0.06
N GLU A 455 23.58 8.24 0.78
CA GLU A 455 25.03 8.07 0.69
C GLU A 455 25.50 6.76 1.34
N GLU A 456 25.03 6.46 2.55
CA GLU A 456 25.23 5.16 3.22
C GLU A 456 24.75 4.03 2.31
N ASN A 457 23.56 4.18 1.71
CA ASN A 457 22.99 3.23 0.76
C ASN A 457 23.83 3.08 -0.52
N LEU A 458 24.46 4.15 -1.01
CA LEU A 458 25.39 4.08 -2.14
C LEU A 458 26.73 3.44 -1.76
N GLU A 459 27.23 3.65 -0.55
CA GLU A 459 28.46 3.02 -0.06
C GLU A 459 28.26 1.52 0.18
N VAL A 460 27.19 1.12 0.87
CA VAL A 460 26.83 -0.30 1.07
C VAL A 460 26.74 -1.04 -0.28
N LEU A 461 26.14 -0.43 -1.31
CA LEU A 461 26.14 -0.99 -2.67
C LEU A 461 27.53 -1.07 -3.31
N ARG A 462 28.38 -0.06 -3.13
CA ARG A 462 29.77 -0.08 -3.65
C ARG A 462 30.58 -1.20 -2.99
N GLN A 463 30.41 -1.40 -1.68
CA GLN A 463 31.05 -2.49 -0.93
C GLN A 463 30.52 -3.88 -1.35
N GLN A 464 29.25 -4.01 -1.75
CA GLN A 464 28.66 -5.26 -2.28
C GLN A 464 29.15 -5.65 -3.71
N GLY A 465 29.85 -4.76 -4.42
CA GLY A 465 30.58 -5.08 -5.64
C GLY A 465 29.71 -5.53 -6.84
N LYS A 466 30.19 -6.54 -7.59
CA LYS A 466 29.69 -6.88 -8.95
C LYS A 466 28.23 -7.37 -9.05
N ASN A 467 27.57 -7.66 -7.93
CA ASN A 467 26.21 -8.20 -7.93
C ASN A 467 25.10 -7.12 -7.97
N VAL A 468 25.46 -5.83 -7.84
CA VAL A 468 24.51 -4.72 -7.78
C VAL A 468 23.91 -4.36 -9.15
N SER A 469 22.61 -4.06 -9.17
CA SER A 469 21.94 -3.56 -10.36
C SER A 469 22.41 -2.15 -10.74
N ARG A 470 22.97 -2.00 -11.95
CA ARG A 470 23.32 -0.69 -12.53
C ARG A 470 22.15 0.30 -12.55
N ALA A 471 20.91 -0.18 -12.65
CA ALA A 471 19.72 0.67 -12.61
C ALA A 471 19.43 1.20 -11.19
N MET A 472 19.71 0.39 -10.16
CA MET A 472 19.55 0.78 -8.75
C MET A 472 20.60 1.82 -8.36
N LEU A 473 21.87 1.60 -8.73
CA LEU A 473 22.94 2.60 -8.58
C LEU A 473 22.56 3.92 -9.28
N LYS A 474 22.21 3.88 -10.57
CA LYS A 474 21.80 5.09 -11.32
C LYS A 474 20.55 5.77 -10.73
N GLY A 475 19.65 5.01 -10.12
CA GLY A 475 18.48 5.53 -9.41
C GLY A 475 18.85 6.29 -8.14
N LEU A 476 19.74 5.72 -7.32
CA LEU A 476 20.25 6.36 -6.10
C LEU A 476 21.18 7.53 -6.42
N GLU A 477 22.02 7.45 -7.46
CA GLU A 477 22.82 8.57 -7.97
C GLU A 477 21.93 9.73 -8.43
N LYS A 478 20.84 9.45 -9.16
CA LYS A 478 19.84 10.46 -9.52
C LYS A 478 19.12 11.03 -8.29
N ARG A 479 18.82 10.21 -7.27
CA ARG A 479 18.22 10.67 -6.01
C ARG A 479 19.18 11.58 -5.24
N LYS A 480 20.45 11.18 -5.12
CA LYS A 480 21.52 11.99 -4.53
C LYS A 480 21.62 13.35 -5.24
N HIS A 481 21.79 13.38 -6.55
CA HIS A 481 21.84 14.64 -7.32
C HIS A 481 20.57 15.49 -7.15
N ASN A 482 19.39 14.86 -7.04
CA ASN A 482 18.12 15.57 -6.77
C ASN A 482 18.01 16.10 -5.33
N LEU A 483 18.72 15.53 -4.36
CA LEU A 483 18.79 16.00 -2.98
C LEU A 483 19.86 17.07 -2.83
N GLU A 484 21.05 16.88 -3.40
CA GLU A 484 22.11 17.90 -3.54
C GLU A 484 21.55 19.18 -4.18
N ALA A 485 20.90 19.08 -5.35
CA ALA A 485 20.31 20.25 -6.03
C ALA A 485 19.03 20.82 -5.35
N LYS A 486 18.60 20.23 -4.22
CA LYS A 486 17.64 20.85 -3.28
C LYS A 486 18.37 21.50 -2.10
N LEU A 487 19.39 20.83 -1.55
CA LEU A 487 20.25 21.33 -0.49
C LEU A 487 20.98 22.60 -0.93
N GLU A 488 21.60 22.62 -2.12
CA GLU A 488 22.19 23.83 -2.72
C GLU A 488 21.20 25.02 -2.77
N LYS A 489 19.91 24.77 -3.03
CA LYS A 489 18.87 25.82 -3.06
C LYS A 489 18.48 26.28 -1.67
N VAL A 490 18.46 25.38 -0.69
CA VAL A 490 18.22 25.71 0.72
C VAL A 490 19.42 26.46 1.30
N GLU A 491 20.65 26.03 1.01
CA GLU A 491 21.89 26.69 1.40
C GLU A 491 22.06 28.06 0.74
N HIS A 492 21.76 28.18 -0.56
CA HIS A 492 21.68 29.50 -1.20
C HIS A 492 20.60 30.36 -0.52
N ALA A 493 19.44 29.82 -0.15
CA ALA A 493 18.41 30.58 0.56
C ALA A 493 18.81 30.97 2.00
N ILE A 494 19.74 30.24 2.63
CA ILE A 494 20.36 30.59 3.91
C ILE A 494 21.43 31.68 3.70
N GLN A 495 22.31 31.53 2.71
CA GLN A 495 23.42 32.44 2.42
C GLN A 495 22.95 33.78 1.85
N SER A 496 21.95 33.77 0.96
CA SER A 496 21.35 34.98 0.36
C SER A 496 20.23 35.58 1.21
N ARG A 497 20.17 35.29 2.52
CA ARG A 497 19.11 35.75 3.42
C ARG A 497 19.33 37.20 3.85
N THR A 498 19.03 38.14 2.95
CA THR A 498 19.13 39.59 3.20
C THR A 498 17.95 40.18 3.97
N ASP A 499 16.79 39.51 3.99
CA ASP A 499 15.57 39.97 4.68
C ASP A 499 15.24 39.09 5.91
N ASP A 500 14.75 39.73 6.99
CA ASP A 500 14.29 39.07 8.23
C ASP A 500 12.89 38.45 8.06
N VAL A 501 12.77 37.50 7.12
CA VAL A 501 11.51 36.82 6.80
C VAL A 501 11.22 35.75 7.86
N VAL A 502 10.17 36.00 8.65
CA VAL A 502 9.67 35.08 9.69
C VAL A 502 9.21 33.74 9.10
N ASP A 503 9.87 32.66 9.52
CA ASP A 503 9.47 31.27 9.25
C ASP A 503 8.57 30.67 10.35
N PHE A 504 8.01 29.48 10.08
CA PHE A 504 7.12 28.76 10.99
C PHE A 504 7.70 28.48 12.39
N LYS A 505 9.01 28.19 12.49
CA LYS A 505 9.70 27.94 13.76
C LYS A 505 9.85 29.23 14.56
N GLN A 506 10.16 30.35 13.89
CA GLN A 506 10.22 31.68 14.50
C GLN A 506 8.87 32.21 14.97
N MET A 507 7.74 31.76 14.39
CA MET A 507 6.40 32.14 14.87
C MET A 507 6.10 31.64 16.31
N GLY A 508 6.85 30.63 16.78
CA GLY A 508 6.70 30.06 18.13
C GLY A 508 5.57 29.04 18.26
N ILE A 509 4.95 28.62 17.16
CA ILE A 509 3.87 27.63 17.12
C ILE A 509 4.38 26.28 17.65
N ASP A 510 3.58 25.63 18.51
CA ASP A 510 3.87 24.33 19.12
C ASP A 510 2.68 23.36 19.16
N HIS A 511 1.55 23.72 18.55
CA HIS A 511 0.50 22.76 18.22
C HIS A 511 -0.27 23.21 16.98
N ILE A 512 -0.70 22.27 16.14
CA ILE A 512 -1.53 22.58 14.96
C ILE A 512 -2.77 21.68 14.87
N PHE A 513 -3.95 22.30 14.85
CA PHE A 513 -5.23 21.67 14.56
C PHE A 513 -5.56 21.83 13.08
N ILE A 514 -5.96 20.74 12.43
CA ILE A 514 -6.15 20.68 10.97
C ILE A 514 -7.56 20.17 10.68
N ASP A 515 -8.48 21.10 10.39
CA ASP A 515 -9.84 20.82 9.91
C ASP A 515 -9.81 20.28 8.47
N GLU A 516 -10.65 19.28 8.19
CA GLU A 516 -10.63 18.51 6.93
C GLU A 516 -9.22 17.97 6.57
N SER A 517 -8.55 17.33 7.54
CA SER A 517 -7.17 16.82 7.44
C SER A 517 -6.92 15.84 6.27
N HIS A 518 -7.96 15.20 5.75
CA HIS A 518 -7.92 14.37 4.53
C HIS A 518 -7.31 15.12 3.33
N GLN A 519 -7.33 16.46 3.34
CA GLN A 519 -6.70 17.36 2.38
C GLN A 519 -5.16 17.30 2.33
N PHE A 520 -4.51 16.59 3.26
CA PHE A 520 -3.04 16.45 3.36
C PHE A 520 -2.56 14.99 3.23
N LYS A 521 -3.45 14.04 2.90
CA LYS A 521 -3.14 12.61 2.83
C LYS A 521 -2.10 12.20 1.77
N ASN A 522 -1.95 13.00 0.70
CA ASN A 522 -1.02 12.74 -0.41
C ASN A 522 0.43 13.13 -0.05
N LEU A 523 1.01 12.50 0.98
CA LEU A 523 2.41 12.66 1.39
C LEU A 523 3.33 11.69 0.61
N THR A 524 4.60 12.07 0.40
CA THR A 524 5.57 11.24 -0.33
C THR A 524 6.02 10.02 0.47
N PHE A 525 6.22 8.89 -0.23
CA PHE A 525 6.75 7.64 0.32
C PHE A 525 7.60 6.89 -0.73
N ASN A 526 8.57 6.12 -0.24
CA ASN A 526 9.40 5.23 -1.06
C ASN A 526 8.74 3.84 -1.14
N THR A 527 8.80 3.18 -2.30
CA THR A 527 8.43 1.77 -2.41
C THR A 527 9.16 1.07 -3.57
N ARG A 528 9.48 -0.22 -3.41
CA ARG A 528 9.91 -1.14 -4.47
C ARG A 528 8.74 -1.72 -5.28
N HIS A 529 7.51 -1.54 -4.80
CA HIS A 529 6.28 -2.06 -5.40
C HIS A 529 5.72 -1.13 -6.48
N ASP A 530 6.60 -0.64 -7.36
CA ASP A 530 6.32 0.30 -8.46
C ASP A 530 5.19 -0.15 -9.42
N ARG A 531 4.99 -1.46 -9.51
CA ARG A 531 4.01 -2.14 -10.36
C ARG A 531 2.71 -2.52 -9.66
N VAL A 532 2.58 -2.25 -8.35
CA VAL A 532 1.37 -2.59 -7.57
C VAL A 532 0.33 -1.48 -7.71
N ALA A 533 -0.88 -1.84 -8.14
CA ALA A 533 -1.97 -0.89 -8.33
C ALA A 533 -2.60 -0.44 -7.00
N GLY A 534 -3.23 0.74 -6.98
CA GLY A 534 -3.90 1.30 -5.79
C GLY A 534 -3.01 2.08 -4.81
N LEU A 535 -1.68 2.08 -4.98
CA LEU A 535 -0.73 2.71 -4.02
C LEU A 535 -0.75 4.25 -3.96
N GLY A 536 -1.42 4.95 -4.90
CA GLY A 536 -1.51 6.42 -4.88
C GLY A 536 -0.51 7.13 -5.79
N ASN A 537 0.28 8.06 -5.27
CA ASN A 537 1.42 8.69 -5.95
C ASN A 537 2.59 8.81 -4.96
N SER A 538 3.71 8.13 -5.22
CA SER A 538 4.89 8.09 -4.36
C SER A 538 5.60 9.45 -4.24
N GLU A 539 5.54 10.31 -5.26
CA GLU A 539 6.06 11.69 -5.19
C GLU A 539 5.24 12.59 -4.25
N GLY A 540 4.01 12.18 -3.88
CA GLY A 540 3.15 12.91 -2.96
C GLY A 540 2.67 14.26 -3.53
N SER A 541 2.68 15.29 -2.68
CA SER A 541 2.27 16.66 -3.02
C SER A 541 2.99 17.69 -2.14
N GLN A 542 3.30 18.87 -2.70
CA GLN A 542 3.99 19.93 -1.96
C GLN A 542 3.19 20.41 -0.73
N LYS A 543 1.85 20.40 -0.81
CA LYS A 543 0.95 20.73 0.31
C LYS A 543 1.14 19.79 1.51
N ALA A 544 1.25 18.49 1.25
CA ALA A 544 1.53 17.48 2.28
C ALA A 544 2.98 17.59 2.81
N LEU A 545 3.96 17.83 1.93
CA LEU A 545 5.35 17.99 2.35
C LEU A 545 5.55 19.22 3.25
N ASN A 546 4.92 20.35 2.94
CA ASN A 546 4.92 21.54 3.81
C ASN A 546 4.28 21.26 5.17
N MET A 547 3.22 20.43 5.22
CA MET A 547 2.60 19.99 6.47
C MET A 547 3.54 19.12 7.30
N LEU A 548 4.27 18.19 6.66
CA LEU A 548 5.25 17.34 7.35
C LEU A 548 6.37 18.17 7.99
N PHE A 549 6.88 19.21 7.31
CA PHE A 549 7.91 20.10 7.88
C PHE A 549 7.41 20.85 9.13
N ALA A 550 6.18 21.38 9.10
CA ALA A 550 5.60 22.05 10.26
C ALA A 550 5.39 21.09 11.44
N ILE A 551 4.85 19.90 11.20
CA ILE A 551 4.63 18.87 12.22
C ILE A 551 5.96 18.38 12.82
N ARG A 552 6.99 18.16 11.99
CA ARG A 552 8.34 17.81 12.46
C ARG A 552 8.98 18.93 13.28
N THR A 553 8.77 20.19 12.93
CA THR A 553 9.22 21.35 13.74
C THR A 553 8.71 21.25 15.18
N ILE A 554 7.46 20.83 15.35
CA ILE A 554 6.81 20.70 16.66
C ILE A 554 7.32 19.45 17.39
N GLN A 555 7.33 18.29 16.74
CA GLN A 555 7.80 17.01 17.31
C GLN A 555 9.24 17.06 17.80
N GLU A 556 10.13 17.76 17.08
CA GLU A 556 11.50 18.00 17.52
C GLU A 556 11.58 18.90 18.75
N ARG A 557 10.75 19.94 18.83
CA ARG A 557 10.71 20.89 19.96
C ARG A 557 10.12 20.25 21.22
N THR A 558 9.15 19.36 21.09
CA THR A 558 8.52 18.66 22.23
C THR A 558 9.20 17.34 22.60
N GLY A 559 10.00 16.77 21.70
CA GLY A 559 10.57 15.43 21.84
C GLY A 559 9.56 14.30 21.69
N LYS A 560 8.29 14.58 21.34
CA LYS A 560 7.18 13.61 21.29
C LYS A 560 6.81 13.25 19.85
N ASP A 561 6.11 12.12 19.70
CA ASP A 561 5.50 11.71 18.42
C ASP A 561 4.27 12.56 18.07
N LEU A 562 3.49 12.98 19.05
CA LEU A 562 2.34 13.86 18.84
C LEU A 562 2.71 15.34 19.06
N GLY A 563 2.15 16.19 18.19
CA GLY A 563 2.27 17.65 18.16
C GLY A 563 1.30 18.31 17.19
N ALA A 564 0.24 17.59 16.82
CA ALA A 564 -0.78 18.01 15.86
C ALA A 564 -2.09 17.26 16.12
N THR A 565 -3.21 17.87 15.74
CA THR A 565 -4.55 17.28 15.81
C THR A 565 -5.15 17.26 14.41
N PHE A 566 -5.46 16.07 13.90
CA PHE A 566 -6.13 15.87 12.61
C PHE A 566 -7.64 15.75 12.85
N LEU A 567 -8.46 16.59 12.20
CA LEU A 567 -9.92 16.53 12.29
C LEU A 567 -10.51 16.23 10.91
N SER A 568 -11.29 15.15 10.81
CA SER A 568 -12.05 14.77 9.61
C SER A 568 -13.09 13.72 10.01
N GLY A 569 -14.20 13.59 9.27
CA GLY A 569 -15.02 12.36 9.38
C GLY A 569 -14.52 11.23 8.47
N THR A 570 -13.59 11.57 7.57
CA THR A 570 -13.14 10.78 6.43
C THR A 570 -11.61 10.70 6.42
N THR A 571 -11.06 10.47 7.62
CA THR A 571 -9.64 10.27 7.95
C THR A 571 -8.92 9.30 7.01
N ILE A 572 -9.51 8.12 6.85
CA ILE A 572 -9.16 7.06 5.90
C ILE A 572 -10.27 7.05 4.86
N SER A 573 -9.90 7.00 3.57
CA SER A 573 -10.87 7.28 2.51
C SER A 573 -10.77 6.40 1.27
N ASN A 574 -9.58 5.88 0.90
CA ASN A 574 -9.41 5.32 -0.44
C ASN A 574 -8.24 4.36 -0.69
N SER A 575 -7.29 4.17 0.23
CA SER A 575 -6.10 3.33 -0.01
C SER A 575 -5.36 2.96 1.28
N LEU A 576 -4.88 1.72 1.34
CA LEU A 576 -3.87 1.20 2.26
C LEU A 576 -2.65 2.11 2.51
N THR A 577 -2.22 2.91 1.53
CA THR A 577 -1.14 3.90 1.72
C THR A 577 -1.53 5.02 2.70
N GLU A 578 -2.80 5.42 2.75
CA GLU A 578 -3.27 6.58 3.56
C GLU A 578 -3.03 6.36 5.06
N LEU A 579 -3.22 5.13 5.53
CA LEU A 579 -3.04 4.75 6.94
C LEU A 579 -1.56 4.80 7.37
N TYR A 580 -0.65 4.24 6.57
CA TYR A 580 0.79 4.40 6.78
C TYR A 580 1.20 5.87 6.81
N LEU A 581 0.63 6.71 5.95
CA LEU A 581 0.96 8.14 5.89
C LEU A 581 0.43 8.92 7.11
N LEU A 582 -0.70 8.54 7.71
CA LEU A 582 -1.15 9.07 9.00
C LEU A 582 -0.15 8.76 10.11
N PHE A 583 0.35 7.52 10.21
CA PHE A 583 1.40 7.16 11.16
C PHE A 583 2.73 7.86 10.85
N LYS A 584 3.10 8.03 9.57
CA LYS A 584 4.28 8.81 9.17
C LYS A 584 4.20 10.27 9.62
N TYR A 585 3.01 10.87 9.63
CA TYR A 585 2.81 12.19 10.26
C TYR A 585 2.94 12.10 11.78
N LEU A 586 2.12 11.27 12.45
CA LEU A 586 1.78 11.40 13.88
C LEU A 586 2.49 10.40 14.84
N ARG A 587 3.16 9.36 14.33
CA ARG A 587 3.83 8.32 15.14
C ARG A 587 5.21 7.88 14.59
N PRO A 588 6.13 8.80 14.22
CA PRO A 588 7.38 8.43 13.56
C PRO A 588 8.34 7.59 14.42
N LYS A 589 8.51 7.88 15.71
CA LYS A 589 9.41 7.12 16.60
C LYS A 589 8.84 5.75 16.93
N GLU A 590 7.53 5.65 17.06
CA GLU A 590 6.88 4.37 17.33
C GLU A 590 6.88 3.44 16.10
N LEU A 591 6.72 3.99 14.88
CA LEU A 591 7.03 3.22 13.66
C LEU A 591 8.48 2.71 13.68
N GLU A 592 9.44 3.53 14.11
CA GLU A 592 10.84 3.11 14.26
C GLU A 592 11.04 2.04 15.35
N ARG A 593 10.37 2.12 16.50
CA ARG A 593 10.36 1.05 17.54
C ARG A 593 9.86 -0.29 16.97
N GLN A 594 8.96 -0.25 15.99
CA GLN A 594 8.43 -1.43 15.30
C GLN A 594 9.34 -1.93 14.14
N ASP A 595 10.51 -1.33 13.90
CA ASP A 595 11.40 -1.55 12.73
C ASP A 595 10.78 -1.11 11.38
N ILE A 596 9.79 -0.21 11.42
CA ILE A 596 9.03 0.25 10.26
C ILE A 596 9.57 1.60 9.77
N ARG A 597 10.67 1.56 9.01
CA ARG A 597 11.31 2.76 8.44
C ARG A 597 10.80 3.18 7.05
N CYS A 598 10.03 2.33 6.37
CA CYS A 598 9.50 2.60 5.04
C CYS A 598 8.12 1.94 4.82
N PHE A 599 7.46 2.29 3.71
CA PHE A 599 6.19 1.70 3.32
C PHE A 599 6.32 0.19 3.03
N ASP A 600 7.41 -0.25 2.38
CA ASP A 600 7.65 -1.67 2.07
C ASP A 600 7.77 -2.52 3.34
N ALA A 601 8.39 -2.00 4.41
CA ALA A 601 8.48 -2.67 5.71
C ALA A 601 7.12 -2.73 6.42
N TRP A 602 6.32 -1.66 6.35
CA TRP A 602 4.96 -1.62 6.90
C TRP A 602 4.03 -2.61 6.17
N ALA A 603 4.05 -2.58 4.83
CA ALA A 603 3.25 -3.46 3.99
C ALA A 603 3.66 -4.94 4.12
N ALA A 604 4.95 -5.23 4.35
CA ALA A 604 5.39 -6.59 4.64
C ALA A 604 4.76 -7.17 5.93
N ILE A 605 4.47 -6.32 6.94
CA ILE A 605 3.85 -6.73 8.20
C ILE A 605 2.33 -6.83 8.05
N PHE A 606 1.68 -5.74 7.62
CA PHE A 606 0.23 -5.56 7.69
C PHE A 606 -0.55 -5.90 6.41
N ALA A 607 0.11 -6.25 5.31
CA ALA A 607 -0.55 -6.49 4.03
C ALA A 607 -0.15 -7.83 3.39
N LYS A 608 -1.13 -8.46 2.72
CA LYS A 608 -0.90 -9.60 1.83
C LYS A 608 -1.10 -9.14 0.38
N LYS A 609 -0.01 -9.19 -0.37
CA LYS A 609 0.02 -8.94 -1.81
C LYS A 609 -0.67 -10.11 -2.52
N THR A 610 -1.59 -9.82 -3.42
CA THR A 610 -2.19 -10.80 -4.34
C THR A 610 -2.05 -10.33 -5.78
N THR A 611 -2.40 -11.23 -6.70
CA THR A 611 -2.19 -11.05 -8.12
C THR A 611 -3.46 -11.47 -8.86
N ASP A 612 -4.27 -10.48 -9.26
CA ASP A 612 -5.56 -10.68 -9.92
C ASP A 612 -5.43 -10.49 -11.45
N PHE A 613 -6.32 -11.12 -12.21
CA PHE A 613 -6.41 -10.96 -13.66
C PHE A 613 -7.47 -9.90 -14.01
N GLU A 614 -7.04 -8.83 -14.67
CA GLU A 614 -7.89 -7.72 -15.11
C GLU A 614 -7.65 -7.49 -16.61
N PHE A 615 -8.64 -6.97 -17.33
CA PHE A 615 -8.34 -6.41 -18.64
C PHE A 615 -7.63 -5.06 -18.44
N ASN A 616 -6.73 -4.71 -19.35
CA ASN A 616 -6.17 -3.37 -19.43
C ASN A 616 -7.05 -2.46 -20.33
N VAL A 617 -6.63 -1.20 -20.48
CA VAL A 617 -7.27 -0.21 -21.36
C VAL A 617 -7.33 -0.66 -22.83
N THR A 618 -6.44 -1.54 -23.27
CA THR A 618 -6.38 -2.09 -24.64
C THR A 618 -7.06 -3.46 -24.77
N ASN A 619 -7.98 -3.81 -23.86
CA ASN A 619 -8.71 -5.09 -23.83
C ASN A 619 -7.85 -6.38 -23.82
N ASN A 620 -6.62 -6.29 -23.35
CA ASN A 620 -5.78 -7.46 -23.10
C ASN A 620 -5.89 -7.83 -21.62
N VAL A 621 -6.18 -9.09 -21.31
CA VAL A 621 -6.09 -9.57 -19.91
C VAL A 621 -4.63 -9.54 -19.48
N VAL A 622 -4.36 -8.68 -18.51
CA VAL A 622 -3.08 -8.51 -17.84
C VAL A 622 -3.16 -9.01 -16.42
N GLN A 623 -2.03 -9.47 -15.92
CA GLN A 623 -1.85 -9.85 -14.53
C GLN A 623 -1.44 -8.59 -13.75
N LYS A 624 -2.26 -8.15 -12.78
CA LYS A 624 -1.95 -6.99 -11.92
C LYS A 624 -1.68 -7.44 -10.48
N GLU A 625 -0.70 -6.81 -9.86
CA GLU A 625 -0.38 -7.00 -8.45
C GLU A 625 -1.11 -5.95 -7.60
N ARG A 626 -1.67 -6.34 -6.45
CA ARG A 626 -2.40 -5.48 -5.50
C ARG A 626 -2.06 -5.85 -4.05
N PHE A 627 -2.00 -4.88 -3.15
CA PHE A 627 -2.13 -5.18 -1.72
C PHE A 627 -3.62 -5.22 -1.40
N ARG A 628 -4.21 -6.41 -1.51
CA ARG A 628 -5.67 -6.58 -1.46
C ARG A 628 -6.18 -6.91 -0.06
N TYR A 629 -5.39 -7.65 0.72
CA TYR A 629 -5.79 -8.03 2.07
C TYR A 629 -4.92 -7.32 3.10
N PHE A 630 -5.56 -6.77 4.13
CA PHE A 630 -4.90 -6.45 5.39
C PHE A 630 -4.85 -7.71 6.24
N ILE A 631 -3.75 -7.88 6.99
CA ILE A 631 -3.54 -8.94 7.99
C ILE A 631 -3.09 -8.28 9.31
N LYS A 632 -3.12 -9.02 10.43
CA LYS A 632 -2.82 -8.48 11.78
C LYS A 632 -3.72 -7.28 12.13
N VAL A 633 -4.99 -7.35 11.71
CA VAL A 633 -5.94 -6.22 11.76
C VAL A 633 -6.22 -5.70 13.19
N PRO A 634 -6.42 -6.53 14.23
CA PRO A 634 -6.61 -6.04 15.60
C PRO A 634 -5.43 -5.19 16.10
N GLU A 635 -4.19 -5.60 15.81
CA GLU A 635 -2.98 -4.88 16.17
C GLU A 635 -2.90 -3.54 15.43
N LEU A 636 -3.23 -3.51 14.13
CA LEU A 636 -3.30 -2.29 13.32
C LEU A 636 -4.42 -1.34 13.79
N ALA A 637 -5.58 -1.88 14.19
CA ALA A 637 -6.70 -1.13 14.71
C ALA A 637 -6.41 -0.56 16.10
N ALA A 638 -5.76 -1.31 17.00
CA ALA A 638 -5.27 -0.81 18.28
C ALA A 638 -4.27 0.35 18.07
N PHE A 639 -3.34 0.19 17.12
CA PHE A 639 -2.35 1.20 16.77
C PHE A 639 -2.95 2.52 16.23
N TYR A 640 -4.08 2.42 15.53
CA TYR A 640 -4.89 3.55 15.09
C TYR A 640 -5.73 4.17 16.24
N ASN A 641 -6.37 3.32 17.04
CA ASN A 641 -7.33 3.72 18.08
C ASN A 641 -6.69 4.30 19.35
N GLU A 642 -5.39 4.12 19.57
CA GLU A 642 -4.64 4.83 20.61
C GLU A 642 -4.55 6.34 20.35
N ILE A 643 -4.38 6.73 19.07
CA ILE A 643 -4.30 8.14 18.66
C ILE A 643 -5.64 8.69 18.17
N THR A 644 -6.72 7.90 18.16
CA THR A 644 -7.98 8.26 17.51
C THR A 644 -9.19 8.12 18.44
N ASP A 645 -9.98 9.18 18.56
CA ASP A 645 -11.36 9.08 19.05
C ASP A 645 -12.28 9.06 17.83
N TYR A 646 -12.79 7.86 17.51
CA TYR A 646 -13.77 7.64 16.44
C TYR A 646 -15.18 7.66 17.03
N ARG A 647 -16.09 8.43 16.40
CA ARG A 647 -17.50 8.56 16.82
C ARG A 647 -18.42 8.72 15.62
N THR A 648 -19.40 7.82 15.48
CA THR A 648 -20.61 8.08 14.69
C THR A 648 -21.46 9.16 15.39
N ALA A 649 -22.36 9.83 14.69
CA ALA A 649 -23.28 10.75 15.37
C ALA A 649 -24.38 10.01 16.18
N GLU A 650 -24.50 8.68 16.01
CA GLU A 650 -25.35 7.82 16.85
C GLU A 650 -24.69 7.60 18.23
N ASP A 651 -23.38 7.27 18.27
CA ASP A 651 -22.60 7.13 19.52
C ASP A 651 -22.63 8.41 20.39
N VAL A 652 -22.76 9.57 19.74
CA VAL A 652 -22.81 10.90 20.38
C VAL A 652 -24.23 11.26 20.84
N GLY A 653 -25.26 10.52 20.42
CA GLY A 653 -26.66 10.89 20.66
C GLY A 653 -27.07 12.19 19.95
N VAL A 654 -26.52 12.45 18.76
CA VAL A 654 -26.87 13.67 18.00
C VAL A 654 -28.31 13.56 17.50
N ASP A 655 -29.14 14.47 17.99
CA ASP A 655 -30.52 14.71 17.55
C ASP A 655 -30.57 15.16 16.07
N ARG A 656 -30.47 14.17 15.16
CA ARG A 656 -30.59 14.30 13.69
C ARG A 656 -31.70 13.37 13.17
N PRO A 657 -32.34 13.70 12.04
CA PRO A 657 -33.22 12.74 11.37
C PRO A 657 -32.44 11.52 10.86
N HIS A 658 -33.10 10.37 10.78
CA HIS A 658 -32.56 9.15 10.19
C HIS A 658 -32.42 9.31 8.67
N LYS A 659 -31.45 8.59 8.09
CA LYS A 659 -31.28 8.49 6.65
C LYS A 659 -32.14 7.34 6.12
N ASN A 660 -33.03 7.62 5.16
CA ASN A 660 -33.74 6.59 4.40
C ASN A 660 -33.19 6.54 2.97
N GLU A 661 -32.40 5.52 2.63
CA GLU A 661 -31.79 5.40 1.30
C GLU A 661 -32.74 4.71 0.31
N ILE A 662 -33.06 5.42 -0.77
CA ILE A 662 -33.97 4.98 -1.82
C ILE A 662 -33.17 4.90 -3.13
N LEU A 663 -32.89 3.68 -3.59
CA LEU A 663 -32.33 3.45 -4.91
C LEU A 663 -33.46 3.52 -5.95
N HIS A 664 -33.54 4.63 -6.68
CA HIS A 664 -34.54 4.84 -7.72
C HIS A 664 -34.01 4.29 -9.05
N HIS A 665 -34.48 3.10 -9.40
CA HIS A 665 -34.17 2.43 -10.67
C HIS A 665 -34.89 3.12 -11.84
N ILE A 666 -34.18 3.27 -12.96
CA ILE A 666 -34.69 3.84 -14.21
C ILE A 666 -34.32 2.87 -15.36
N PRO A 667 -35.28 2.33 -16.13
CA PRO A 667 -34.98 1.55 -17.32
C PRO A 667 -34.40 2.46 -18.42
N PRO A 668 -33.46 1.99 -19.26
CA PRO A 668 -32.89 2.80 -20.32
C PRO A 668 -33.95 3.15 -21.39
N THR A 669 -33.91 4.38 -21.90
CA THR A 669 -34.75 4.82 -23.03
C THR A 669 -34.33 4.11 -24.33
N PRO A 670 -35.17 4.09 -25.39
CA PRO A 670 -34.79 3.50 -26.68
C PRO A 670 -33.52 4.11 -27.29
N GLU A 671 -33.30 5.41 -27.10
CA GLU A 671 -32.11 6.14 -27.54
C GLU A 671 -30.89 5.73 -26.72
N GLN A 672 -31.05 5.53 -25.40
CA GLN A 672 -29.99 5.01 -24.54
C GLN A 672 -29.64 3.56 -24.90
N GLU A 673 -30.62 2.68 -25.15
CA GLU A 673 -30.35 1.31 -25.61
C GLU A 673 -29.66 1.25 -26.98
N TYR A 674 -29.96 2.20 -27.86
CA TYR A 674 -29.24 2.36 -29.13
C TYR A 674 -27.81 2.89 -28.90
N PHE A 675 -27.65 3.90 -28.04
CA PHE A 675 -26.35 4.50 -27.75
C PHE A 675 -25.43 3.57 -26.95
N ILE A 676 -25.97 2.68 -26.11
CA ILE A 676 -25.24 1.57 -25.49
C ILE A 676 -24.57 0.71 -26.57
N LYS A 677 -25.27 0.37 -27.65
CA LYS A 677 -24.70 -0.41 -28.76
C LYS A 677 -23.59 0.36 -29.48
N GLN A 678 -23.75 1.66 -29.67
CA GLN A 678 -22.70 2.54 -30.22
C GLN A 678 -21.48 2.67 -29.28
N LEU A 679 -21.69 2.75 -27.97
CA LEU A 679 -20.62 2.76 -26.96
C LEU A 679 -19.87 1.44 -26.90
N MET A 680 -20.56 0.30 -27.07
CA MET A 680 -19.93 -1.02 -27.17
C MET A 680 -19.05 -1.12 -28.41
N GLU A 681 -19.56 -0.74 -29.59
CA GLU A 681 -18.79 -0.82 -30.83
C GLU A 681 -17.67 0.26 -30.89
N PHE A 682 -17.86 1.46 -30.33
CA PHE A 682 -16.79 2.43 -30.12
C PHE A 682 -15.68 1.88 -29.22
N ALA A 683 -16.03 1.33 -28.04
CA ALA A 683 -15.04 0.80 -27.12
C ALA A 683 -14.27 -0.39 -27.73
N LYS A 684 -14.87 -1.09 -28.70
CA LYS A 684 -14.24 -2.14 -29.51
C LYS A 684 -13.35 -1.56 -30.60
N THR A 685 -13.90 -0.84 -31.57
CA THR A 685 -13.20 -0.33 -32.77
C THR A 685 -12.26 0.85 -32.49
N GLY A 686 -12.68 1.81 -31.66
CA GLY A 686 -12.05 3.13 -31.52
C GLY A 686 -12.61 4.18 -32.47
N ASP A 687 -13.60 3.84 -33.30
CA ASP A 687 -14.20 4.76 -34.26
C ASP A 687 -15.08 5.81 -33.55
N ALA A 688 -14.49 6.97 -33.30
CA ALA A 688 -15.14 8.06 -32.59
C ALA A 688 -16.31 8.71 -33.36
N THR A 689 -16.49 8.41 -34.65
CA THR A 689 -17.65 8.88 -35.41
C THR A 689 -18.96 8.27 -34.89
N LEU A 690 -18.88 7.06 -34.29
CA LEU A 690 -19.98 6.41 -33.56
C LEU A 690 -20.45 7.21 -32.32
N LEU A 691 -19.62 8.14 -31.83
CA LEU A 691 -19.93 9.08 -30.73
C LEU A 691 -20.17 10.52 -31.24
N GLY A 692 -20.37 10.73 -32.54
CA GLY A 692 -20.51 12.06 -33.15
C GLY A 692 -19.24 12.91 -33.15
N ARG A 693 -18.05 12.31 -32.92
CA ARG A 693 -16.76 13.02 -32.86
C ARG A 693 -15.99 12.89 -34.18
N MET A 694 -15.02 13.76 -34.38
CA MET A 694 -13.91 13.51 -35.30
C MET A 694 -13.08 12.30 -34.83
N PRO A 695 -12.35 11.60 -35.73
CA PRO A 695 -11.45 10.50 -35.37
C PRO A 695 -10.45 10.90 -34.27
N LEU A 696 -10.12 9.94 -33.39
CA LEU A 696 -9.24 10.18 -32.24
C LEU A 696 -7.82 10.56 -32.68
N SER A 697 -7.22 11.52 -31.99
CA SER A 697 -5.76 11.72 -32.03
C SER A 697 -5.01 10.58 -31.32
N GLU A 698 -3.72 10.38 -31.61
CA GLU A 698 -2.89 9.34 -30.96
C GLU A 698 -2.87 9.41 -29.41
N THR A 699 -3.15 10.59 -28.84
CA THR A 699 -3.24 10.80 -27.39
C THR A 699 -4.63 10.44 -26.85
N GLU A 700 -5.69 10.71 -27.61
CA GLU A 700 -7.06 10.29 -27.28
C GLU A 700 -7.30 8.79 -27.47
N GLU A 701 -6.66 8.16 -28.47
CA GLU A 701 -6.74 6.72 -28.71
C GLU A 701 -6.22 5.92 -27.51
N LYS A 702 -5.15 6.40 -26.88
CA LYS A 702 -4.61 5.87 -25.61
C LYS A 702 -5.54 6.12 -24.41
N ALA A 703 -6.47 7.07 -24.52
CA ALA A 703 -7.49 7.43 -23.53
C ALA A 703 -8.91 6.94 -23.87
N LYS A 704 -9.07 6.14 -24.94
CA LYS A 704 -10.35 5.66 -25.50
C LYS A 704 -11.36 5.15 -24.46
N MET A 705 -10.92 4.36 -23.48
CA MET A 705 -11.83 3.86 -22.42
C MET A 705 -12.28 4.95 -21.43
N LEU A 706 -11.46 5.99 -21.19
CA LEU A 706 -11.88 7.15 -20.38
C LEU A 706 -12.93 7.97 -21.14
N ILE A 707 -12.79 8.12 -22.46
CA ILE A 707 -13.79 8.76 -23.33
C ILE A 707 -15.10 7.96 -23.30
N ALA A 708 -15.04 6.63 -23.45
CA ALA A 708 -16.21 5.76 -23.35
C ALA A 708 -16.91 5.90 -21.98
N THR A 709 -16.13 5.84 -20.89
CA THR A 709 -16.63 5.99 -19.51
C THR A 709 -17.31 7.35 -19.28
N ASP A 710 -16.77 8.44 -19.83
CA ASP A 710 -17.37 9.78 -19.75
C ASP A 710 -18.69 9.86 -20.53
N TYR A 711 -18.74 9.30 -21.74
CA TYR A 711 -19.97 9.29 -22.56
C TYR A 711 -21.06 8.38 -21.97
N ALA A 712 -20.71 7.24 -21.36
CA ALA A 712 -21.69 6.42 -20.63
C ALA A 712 -22.29 7.15 -19.42
N ARG A 713 -21.49 7.94 -18.68
CA ARG A 713 -22.02 8.77 -17.58
C ARG A 713 -22.90 9.92 -18.07
N LYS A 714 -22.61 10.48 -19.24
CA LYS A 714 -23.46 11.49 -19.90
C LYS A 714 -24.79 10.88 -20.35
N MET A 715 -24.73 9.77 -21.10
CA MET A 715 -25.87 8.97 -21.54
C MET A 715 -26.83 8.64 -20.40
N ALA A 716 -26.30 8.11 -19.28
CA ALA A 716 -27.07 7.72 -18.09
C ALA A 716 -27.67 8.92 -17.32
N LEU A 717 -27.30 10.16 -17.65
CA LEU A 717 -27.87 11.37 -17.05
C LEU A 717 -28.90 12.02 -17.99
N ASP A 718 -28.51 12.30 -19.24
CA ASP A 718 -29.39 12.79 -20.29
C ASP A 718 -28.71 12.64 -21.67
N MET A 719 -29.43 12.20 -22.70
CA MET A 719 -28.88 12.08 -24.06
C MET A 719 -28.42 13.44 -24.63
N ARG A 720 -29.02 14.55 -24.21
CA ARG A 720 -28.63 15.92 -24.59
C ARG A 720 -27.28 16.35 -24.02
N MET A 721 -26.70 15.59 -23.08
CA MET A 721 -25.28 15.73 -22.69
C MET A 721 -24.29 15.25 -23.78
N ILE A 722 -24.76 14.53 -24.80
CA ILE A 722 -23.97 14.00 -25.91
C ILE A 722 -24.19 14.87 -27.15
N ASP A 723 -25.45 15.07 -27.55
CA ASP A 723 -25.84 15.93 -28.68
C ASP A 723 -27.14 16.69 -28.33
N PRO A 724 -27.17 18.04 -28.41
CA PRO A 724 -28.39 18.83 -28.19
C PRO A 724 -29.59 18.51 -29.08
N HIS A 725 -29.43 17.75 -30.18
CA HIS A 725 -30.53 17.36 -31.06
C HIS A 725 -31.41 16.21 -30.52
N TYR A 726 -31.01 15.53 -29.42
CA TYR A 726 -31.85 14.51 -28.79
C TYR A 726 -33.10 15.12 -28.13
N GLU A 727 -34.25 14.46 -28.27
CA GLU A 727 -35.51 14.91 -27.66
C GLU A 727 -35.54 14.71 -26.13
N ASP A 728 -36.43 15.46 -25.47
CA ASP A 728 -36.61 15.46 -24.02
C ASP A 728 -37.44 14.25 -23.54
N HIS A 729 -36.88 13.03 -23.64
CA HIS A 729 -37.60 11.79 -23.35
C HIS A 729 -38.20 11.76 -21.92
N PRO A 730 -39.48 11.39 -21.72
CA PRO A 730 -40.16 11.50 -20.43
C PRO A 730 -39.49 10.67 -19.31
N ASP A 731 -38.93 9.51 -19.64
CA ASP A 731 -38.23 8.64 -18.68
C ASP A 731 -36.72 8.93 -18.54
N ASN A 732 -36.22 10.08 -19.01
CA ASN A 732 -34.83 10.48 -18.76
C ASN A 732 -34.59 10.82 -17.26
N LYS A 733 -33.34 10.72 -16.79
CA LYS A 733 -33.03 10.92 -15.35
C LYS A 733 -33.36 12.34 -14.86
N ALA A 734 -33.25 13.35 -15.72
CA ALA A 734 -33.65 14.73 -15.38
C ALA A 734 -35.17 14.85 -15.17
N SER A 735 -35.98 14.20 -16.01
CA SER A 735 -37.45 14.13 -15.88
C SER A 735 -37.89 13.38 -14.63
N HIS A 736 -37.31 12.21 -14.34
CA HIS A 736 -37.54 11.49 -13.07
C HIS A 736 -37.18 12.35 -11.86
N CYS A 737 -36.04 13.04 -11.90
CA CYS A 737 -35.61 13.90 -10.81
C CYS A 737 -36.54 15.11 -10.62
N ALA A 738 -36.97 15.76 -11.70
CA ALA A 738 -37.95 16.86 -11.65
C ALA A 738 -39.29 16.40 -11.04
N LYS A 739 -39.79 15.23 -11.45
CA LYS A 739 -41.02 14.62 -10.91
C LYS A 739 -40.91 14.38 -9.40
N MET A 740 -39.86 13.71 -8.95
CA MET A 740 -39.65 13.43 -7.52
C MET A 740 -39.48 14.71 -6.71
N ILE A 741 -38.75 15.71 -7.22
CA ILE A 741 -38.63 17.02 -6.57
C ILE A 741 -40.00 17.70 -6.44
N ALA A 742 -40.86 17.63 -7.47
CA ALA A 742 -42.21 18.18 -7.40
C ALA A 742 -43.11 17.43 -6.39
N GLU A 743 -43.06 16.09 -6.38
CA GLU A 743 -43.80 15.27 -5.41
C GLU A 743 -43.44 15.65 -3.96
N TYR A 744 -42.14 15.79 -3.64
CA TYR A 744 -41.69 16.24 -2.32
C TYR A 744 -41.98 17.73 -2.05
N TYR A 745 -41.95 18.57 -3.07
CA TYR A 745 -42.33 19.99 -2.95
C TYR A 745 -43.79 20.12 -2.51
N HIS A 746 -44.72 19.41 -3.16
CA HIS A 746 -46.14 19.44 -2.83
C HIS A 746 -46.46 18.70 -1.51
N LYS A 747 -45.84 17.52 -1.27
CA LYS A 747 -45.99 16.73 -0.02
C LYS A 747 -45.65 17.54 1.24
N TYR A 748 -44.70 18.46 1.16
CA TYR A 748 -44.24 19.29 2.29
C TYR A 748 -44.51 20.79 2.09
N ASP A 749 -45.47 21.16 1.23
CA ASP A 749 -45.75 22.55 0.84
C ASP A 749 -46.15 23.44 2.02
N ALA A 750 -47.11 22.97 2.83
CA ALA A 750 -47.59 23.66 4.04
C ALA A 750 -46.48 23.92 5.10
N HIS A 751 -45.33 23.27 4.97
CA HIS A 751 -44.18 23.38 5.87
C HIS A 751 -42.96 24.06 5.20
N MET A 752 -43.10 24.49 3.94
CA MET A 752 -42.03 24.99 3.07
C MET A 752 -40.82 24.05 3.05
N GLY A 753 -41.06 22.73 2.95
CA GLY A 753 -40.00 21.72 2.91
C GLY A 753 -39.04 21.94 1.74
N THR A 754 -37.74 21.75 1.99
CA THR A 754 -36.65 22.08 1.06
C THR A 754 -35.80 20.87 0.68
N GLN A 755 -35.08 20.96 -0.44
CA GLN A 755 -34.48 19.81 -1.10
C GLN A 755 -33.09 20.13 -1.68
N PHE A 756 -32.12 19.24 -1.49
CA PHE A 756 -30.78 19.38 -2.09
C PHE A 756 -30.64 18.49 -3.32
N VAL A 757 -30.00 19.01 -4.37
CA VAL A 757 -29.79 18.28 -5.62
C VAL A 757 -28.30 18.25 -5.98
N PHE A 758 -27.75 17.05 -6.02
CA PHE A 758 -26.33 16.80 -6.28
C PHE A 758 -26.10 16.15 -7.64
N SER A 759 -25.27 16.82 -8.43
CA SER A 759 -24.59 16.22 -9.57
C SER A 759 -23.26 16.93 -9.79
N ASP A 760 -22.19 16.15 -9.93
CA ASP A 760 -20.87 16.63 -10.36
C ASP A 760 -20.75 16.67 -11.90
N LEU A 761 -21.78 16.20 -12.62
CA LEU A 761 -21.94 16.34 -14.08
C LEU A 761 -23.01 17.39 -14.42
N GLY A 762 -22.96 17.90 -15.66
CA GLY A 762 -23.95 18.85 -16.17
C GLY A 762 -24.08 20.13 -15.31
N THR A 763 -23.04 20.51 -14.57
CA THR A 763 -23.08 21.59 -13.59
C THR A 763 -23.34 22.94 -14.24
N TYR A 764 -24.22 23.75 -13.65
CA TYR A 764 -24.55 25.08 -14.16
C TYR A 764 -23.32 25.95 -14.45
N GLN A 765 -23.27 26.49 -15.68
CA GLN A 765 -22.32 27.52 -16.09
C GLN A 765 -23.07 28.78 -16.57
N PRO A 766 -22.53 30.00 -16.38
CA PRO A 766 -23.19 31.22 -16.86
C PRO A 766 -23.16 31.34 -18.39
N GLY A 767 -24.32 31.41 -19.02
CA GLY A 767 -24.52 31.57 -20.46
C GLY A 767 -25.71 30.75 -20.96
N ASP A 768 -26.06 30.87 -22.23
CA ASP A 768 -27.22 30.21 -22.86
C ASP A 768 -26.98 28.73 -23.22
N GLY A 769 -26.09 28.06 -22.48
CA GLY A 769 -25.74 26.66 -22.69
C GLY A 769 -26.68 25.71 -21.97
N TRP A 770 -27.29 24.77 -22.72
CA TRP A 770 -28.09 23.70 -22.13
C TRP A 770 -27.25 22.90 -21.12
N ASN A 771 -27.85 22.62 -19.95
CA ASN A 771 -27.24 21.84 -18.88
C ASN A 771 -28.33 21.29 -17.96
N VAL A 772 -28.01 20.19 -17.26
CA VAL A 772 -28.97 19.40 -16.47
C VAL A 772 -29.58 20.20 -15.30
N TYR A 773 -28.83 21.14 -14.70
CA TYR A 773 -29.35 22.00 -13.64
C TYR A 773 -30.43 22.95 -14.18
N SER A 774 -30.15 23.62 -15.31
CA SER A 774 -31.11 24.48 -16.01
C SER A 774 -32.33 23.69 -16.50
N GLU A 775 -32.13 22.48 -17.01
CA GLU A 775 -33.22 21.64 -17.55
C GLU A 775 -34.18 21.16 -16.47
N ILE A 776 -33.67 20.67 -15.33
CA ILE A 776 -34.54 20.28 -14.21
C ILE A 776 -35.27 21.52 -13.66
N LYS A 777 -34.60 22.68 -13.59
CA LYS A 777 -35.27 23.94 -13.23
C LYS A 777 -36.36 24.36 -14.23
N ARG A 778 -36.13 24.16 -15.53
CA ARG A 778 -37.12 24.40 -16.59
C ARG A 778 -38.36 23.54 -16.34
N LYS A 779 -38.19 22.21 -16.25
CA LYS A 779 -39.26 21.24 -15.97
C LYS A 779 -40.05 21.58 -14.70
N LEU A 780 -39.36 21.86 -13.59
CA LEU A 780 -39.99 22.26 -12.34
C LEU A 780 -40.86 23.52 -12.49
N THR A 781 -40.46 24.48 -13.33
CA THR A 781 -41.19 25.73 -13.55
C THR A 781 -42.34 25.58 -14.55
N GLU A 782 -42.09 24.90 -15.68
CA GLU A 782 -43.00 24.81 -16.83
C GLU A 782 -44.01 23.65 -16.68
N ASP A 783 -43.54 22.47 -16.27
CA ASP A 783 -44.36 21.25 -16.19
C ASP A 783 -45.06 21.12 -14.83
N TYR A 784 -44.37 21.53 -13.75
CA TYR A 784 -44.84 21.37 -12.36
C TYR A 784 -45.22 22.69 -11.65
N GLY A 785 -45.08 23.85 -12.32
CA GLY A 785 -45.55 25.15 -11.82
C GLY A 785 -44.81 25.72 -10.59
N ILE A 786 -43.64 25.18 -10.23
CA ILE A 786 -42.86 25.62 -9.07
C ILE A 786 -42.16 26.96 -9.38
N PRO A 787 -42.24 27.99 -8.51
CA PRO A 787 -41.70 29.30 -8.81
C PRO A 787 -40.18 29.29 -9.07
N ALA A 788 -39.76 29.76 -10.24
CA ALA A 788 -38.34 29.79 -10.65
C ALA A 788 -37.40 30.61 -9.73
N GLY A 789 -37.94 31.42 -8.82
CA GLY A 789 -37.17 32.09 -7.76
C GLY A 789 -36.73 31.16 -6.63
N GLU A 790 -37.50 30.11 -6.36
CA GLU A 790 -37.27 29.15 -5.26
C GLU A 790 -36.30 28.03 -5.64
N VAL A 791 -35.97 27.91 -6.93
CA VAL A 791 -35.00 26.94 -7.48
C VAL A 791 -33.69 27.66 -7.80
N ARG A 792 -32.61 27.35 -7.06
CA ARG A 792 -31.32 28.08 -7.15
C ARG A 792 -30.12 27.15 -7.30
N PHE A 793 -29.04 27.67 -7.87
CA PHE A 793 -27.79 26.95 -8.08
C PHE A 793 -26.65 27.58 -7.26
N ILE A 794 -25.91 26.80 -6.46
CA ILE A 794 -24.83 27.33 -5.63
C ILE A 794 -23.69 27.96 -6.47
N GLN A 795 -23.54 27.51 -7.72
CA GLN A 795 -22.55 28.01 -8.68
C GLN A 795 -22.77 29.48 -9.09
N GLU A 796 -23.98 30.03 -8.90
CA GLU A 796 -24.27 31.46 -9.07
C GLU A 796 -23.54 32.33 -8.02
N CYS A 797 -23.27 31.78 -6.84
CA CYS A 797 -22.76 32.52 -5.69
C CYS A 797 -21.25 32.79 -5.77
N LYS A 798 -20.85 33.75 -6.61
CA LYS A 798 -19.44 34.15 -6.80
C LYS A 798 -18.79 34.88 -5.60
N THR A 799 -19.55 35.20 -4.55
CA THR A 799 -19.04 35.84 -3.33
C THR A 799 -19.63 35.20 -2.08
N ASP A 800 -18.89 35.24 -0.97
CA ASP A 800 -19.33 34.65 0.31
C ASP A 800 -20.60 35.34 0.86
N LYS A 801 -20.80 36.63 0.57
CA LYS A 801 -22.04 37.35 0.89
C LYS A 801 -23.25 36.78 0.13
N ALA A 802 -23.10 36.49 -1.16
CA ALA A 802 -24.16 35.87 -1.97
C ALA A 802 -24.42 34.41 -1.53
N ARG A 803 -23.34 33.65 -1.27
CA ARG A 803 -23.40 32.27 -0.74
C ARG A 803 -24.18 32.22 0.57
N LYS A 804 -23.85 33.10 1.53
CA LYS A 804 -24.60 33.21 2.79
C LYS A 804 -26.07 33.56 2.56
N ALA A 805 -26.38 34.55 1.71
CA ALA A 805 -27.76 34.93 1.45
C ALA A 805 -28.63 33.78 0.90
N VAL A 806 -28.07 32.91 0.04
CA VAL A 806 -28.79 31.71 -0.45
C VAL A 806 -28.94 30.64 0.64
N ILE A 807 -27.95 30.48 1.54
CA ILE A 807 -28.03 29.57 2.69
C ILE A 807 -29.11 30.04 3.69
N ASP A 808 -29.14 31.34 4.00
CA ASP A 808 -30.15 31.94 4.87
C ASP A 808 -31.56 31.81 4.25
N ALA A 809 -31.69 32.02 2.93
CA ALA A 809 -32.95 31.85 2.19
C ALA A 809 -33.44 30.39 2.12
N MET A 810 -32.53 29.41 2.03
CA MET A 810 -32.84 27.98 2.07
C MET A 810 -33.33 27.56 3.46
N ASN A 811 -32.66 28.04 4.53
CA ASN A 811 -33.11 27.83 5.91
C ASN A 811 -34.47 28.51 6.19
N ALA A 812 -34.76 29.66 5.56
CA ALA A 812 -36.04 30.35 5.67
C ALA A 812 -37.19 29.62 4.95
N GLY A 813 -36.89 28.83 3.91
CA GLY A 813 -37.87 28.19 3.03
C GLY A 813 -38.24 29.03 1.79
N THR A 814 -37.62 30.19 1.59
CA THR A 814 -37.80 31.06 0.40
C THR A 814 -36.97 30.62 -0.80
N VAL A 815 -36.03 29.70 -0.59
CA VAL A 815 -35.45 28.83 -1.62
C VAL A 815 -35.81 27.41 -1.19
N ARG A 816 -36.43 26.64 -2.07
CA ARG A 816 -36.91 25.28 -1.75
C ARG A 816 -36.15 24.18 -2.48
N VAL A 817 -35.43 24.50 -3.55
CA VAL A 817 -34.54 23.54 -4.23
C VAL A 817 -33.18 24.19 -4.47
N LEU A 818 -32.11 23.61 -3.92
CA LEU A 818 -30.74 24.10 -4.08
C LEU A 818 -29.84 23.02 -4.70
N PHE A 819 -29.32 23.33 -5.90
CA PHE A 819 -28.41 22.44 -6.62
C PHE A 819 -26.94 22.77 -6.32
N GLY A 820 -26.07 21.75 -6.39
CA GLY A 820 -24.62 21.96 -6.36
C GLY A 820 -23.77 20.70 -6.54
N SER A 821 -22.49 20.91 -6.86
CA SER A 821 -21.48 19.85 -6.88
C SER A 821 -21.08 19.45 -5.46
N THR A 822 -20.45 18.27 -5.32
CA THR A 822 -19.81 17.81 -4.08
C THR A 822 -18.84 18.88 -3.54
N SER A 823 -18.06 19.48 -4.44
CA SER A 823 -17.08 20.52 -4.09
C SER A 823 -17.67 21.88 -3.67
N MET A 824 -18.86 22.24 -4.15
CA MET A 824 -19.46 23.57 -3.92
C MET A 824 -20.59 23.59 -2.89
N LEU A 825 -21.29 22.48 -2.70
CA LEU A 825 -22.42 22.32 -1.77
C LEU A 825 -22.16 21.20 -0.74
N GLY A 826 -21.43 20.15 -1.14
CA GLY A 826 -21.05 19.04 -0.26
C GLY A 826 -20.06 19.40 0.85
N THR A 827 -19.40 20.56 0.82
CA THR A 827 -18.52 21.05 1.91
C THR A 827 -18.93 22.44 2.40
N GLY A 828 -18.84 22.70 3.72
CA GLY A 828 -18.92 24.04 4.29
C GLY A 828 -20.29 24.75 4.19
N VAL A 829 -21.41 24.02 4.18
CA VAL A 829 -22.76 24.58 4.06
C VAL A 829 -23.70 24.12 5.18
N ASN A 830 -24.39 25.08 5.81
CA ASN A 830 -25.27 24.89 6.97
C ASN A 830 -26.71 25.35 6.62
N ALA A 831 -27.37 24.61 5.73
CA ALA A 831 -28.67 24.96 5.14
C ALA A 831 -29.81 23.97 5.49
N GLN A 832 -29.63 23.17 6.55
CA GLN A 832 -30.41 21.95 6.79
C GLN A 832 -31.82 22.14 7.38
N LYS A 833 -32.20 23.34 7.85
CA LYS A 833 -33.35 23.53 8.76
C LYS A 833 -34.69 22.93 8.28
N ARG A 834 -34.90 22.90 6.97
CA ARG A 834 -36.16 22.49 6.34
C ARG A 834 -36.02 21.30 5.40
N CYS A 835 -34.87 20.63 5.39
CA CYS A 835 -34.57 19.63 4.38
C CYS A 835 -35.42 18.36 4.56
N VAL A 836 -36.12 17.93 3.51
CA VAL A 836 -36.93 16.70 3.52
C VAL A 836 -36.40 15.62 2.57
N ALA A 837 -35.68 16.01 1.51
CA ALA A 837 -35.09 15.09 0.55
C ALA A 837 -33.70 15.55 0.06
N ILE A 838 -32.88 14.57 -0.31
CA ILE A 838 -31.59 14.75 -0.97
C ILE A 838 -31.60 13.89 -2.24
N HIS A 839 -31.20 14.49 -3.36
CA HIS A 839 -31.24 13.87 -4.69
C HIS A 839 -29.83 13.70 -5.24
N HIS A 840 -29.43 12.49 -5.63
CA HIS A 840 -28.15 12.21 -6.28
C HIS A 840 -28.37 11.74 -7.72
N LEU A 841 -28.16 12.63 -8.69
CA LEU A 841 -28.25 12.26 -10.12
C LEU A 841 -27.01 11.52 -10.62
N ASP A 842 -25.86 11.73 -9.96
CA ASP A 842 -24.62 11.00 -10.24
C ASP A 842 -23.95 10.54 -8.94
N THR A 843 -23.56 9.28 -8.87
CA THR A 843 -22.89 8.69 -7.70
C THR A 843 -21.40 9.04 -7.70
N PRO A 844 -20.82 9.56 -6.59
CA PRO A 844 -19.39 9.87 -6.51
C PRO A 844 -18.54 8.59 -6.39
N TRP A 845 -17.21 8.70 -6.54
CA TRP A 845 -16.29 7.55 -6.50
C TRP A 845 -15.79 7.14 -5.11
N ARG A 846 -16.13 7.93 -4.07
CA ARG A 846 -15.57 7.82 -2.71
C ARG A 846 -16.69 7.89 -1.66
N PRO A 847 -16.74 6.99 -0.65
CA PRO A 847 -17.80 7.02 0.36
C PRO A 847 -17.85 8.33 1.16
N SER A 848 -16.68 8.95 1.35
CA SER A 848 -16.50 10.27 1.94
C SER A 848 -17.39 11.35 1.31
N ASP A 849 -17.55 11.28 -0.01
CA ASP A 849 -18.19 12.32 -0.79
C ASP A 849 -19.71 12.17 -0.72
N LEU A 850 -20.21 10.93 -0.69
CA LEU A 850 -21.62 10.64 -0.45
C LEU A 850 -22.01 11.08 0.97
N GLN A 851 -21.28 10.66 2.01
CA GLN A 851 -21.53 11.07 3.39
C GLN A 851 -21.47 12.60 3.59
N GLN A 852 -20.60 13.31 2.85
CA GLN A 852 -20.54 14.78 2.85
C GLN A 852 -21.77 15.44 2.20
N ARG A 853 -22.32 14.85 1.12
CA ARG A 853 -23.57 15.28 0.48
C ARG A 853 -24.77 15.00 1.42
N ASP A 854 -24.89 13.78 1.95
CA ASP A 854 -25.97 13.33 2.87
C ASP A 854 -26.06 14.24 4.10
N GLY A 855 -24.91 14.58 4.68
CA GLY A 855 -24.76 15.48 5.83
C GLY A 855 -25.18 16.94 5.58
N ARG A 856 -25.83 17.26 4.45
CA ARG A 856 -26.52 18.55 4.22
C ARG A 856 -27.99 18.51 4.67
N GLY A 857 -28.65 17.36 4.64
CA GLY A 857 -30.02 17.18 5.17
C GLY A 857 -30.09 16.27 6.40
N VAL A 858 -29.30 15.19 6.44
CA VAL A 858 -29.21 14.22 7.55
C VAL A 858 -28.38 14.80 8.70
N ARG A 859 -28.88 15.86 9.33
CA ARG A 859 -28.10 16.72 10.25
C ARG A 859 -28.97 17.36 11.33
N ALA A 860 -28.37 17.55 12.51
CA ALA A 860 -29.02 18.21 13.64
C ALA A 860 -29.51 19.64 13.32
N GLY A 861 -30.63 20.01 13.94
CA GLY A 861 -31.32 21.28 13.66
C GLY A 861 -32.15 21.28 12.37
N ASN A 862 -32.41 20.11 11.78
CA ASN A 862 -33.43 19.96 10.73
C ASN A 862 -34.82 19.83 11.39
N GLU A 863 -35.49 20.98 11.55
CA GLU A 863 -36.75 21.14 12.25
C GLU A 863 -37.92 20.46 11.49
N ILE A 864 -37.93 20.56 10.17
CA ILE A 864 -39.05 20.04 9.36
C ILE A 864 -39.00 18.51 9.25
N ALA A 865 -37.82 17.91 9.04
CA ALA A 865 -37.70 16.46 9.03
C ALA A 865 -38.18 15.84 10.36
N LYS A 866 -37.70 16.43 11.48
CA LYS A 866 -38.02 15.98 12.84
C LYS A 866 -39.51 16.03 13.16
N HIS A 867 -40.18 17.16 12.85
CA HIS A 867 -41.56 17.38 13.29
C HIS A 867 -42.63 16.97 12.26
N PHE A 868 -42.29 16.90 10.96
CA PHE A 868 -43.28 16.72 9.89
C PHE A 868 -42.93 15.61 8.88
N ALA A 869 -41.72 15.05 8.88
CA ALA A 869 -41.32 13.92 8.03
C ALA A 869 -40.99 12.64 8.82
N GLY A 870 -41.58 12.46 10.01
CA GLY A 870 -41.38 11.26 10.84
C GLY A 870 -39.95 11.09 11.38
N ASN A 871 -39.20 12.19 11.52
CA ASN A 871 -37.77 12.21 11.82
C ASN A 871 -36.88 11.51 10.76
N ASN A 872 -37.30 11.50 9.49
CA ASN A 872 -36.52 10.95 8.37
C ASN A 872 -36.15 12.04 7.35
N VAL A 873 -35.05 11.81 6.63
CA VAL A 873 -34.71 12.50 5.38
C VAL A 873 -34.49 11.43 4.31
N ASP A 874 -35.23 11.55 3.21
CA ASP A 874 -35.19 10.60 2.10
C ASP A 874 -34.02 10.93 1.17
N VAL A 875 -33.10 9.98 0.98
CA VAL A 875 -31.89 10.10 0.16
C VAL A 875 -32.08 9.27 -1.11
N ILE A 876 -32.41 9.94 -2.21
CA ILE A 876 -32.82 9.35 -3.47
C ILE A 876 -31.62 9.29 -4.41
N ILE A 877 -31.17 8.07 -4.71
CA ILE A 877 -30.06 7.79 -5.63
C ILE A 877 -30.66 7.31 -6.95
N TYR A 878 -30.53 8.09 -8.03
CA TYR A 878 -31.05 7.70 -9.34
C TYR A 878 -30.04 6.85 -10.09
N ALA A 879 -30.38 5.60 -10.40
CA ALA A 879 -29.53 4.66 -11.14
C ALA A 879 -30.24 4.22 -12.43
N VAL A 880 -29.60 4.44 -13.59
CA VAL A 880 -30.09 3.88 -14.86
C VAL A 880 -29.59 2.44 -14.99
N GLU A 881 -30.47 1.52 -15.38
CA GLU A 881 -30.11 0.12 -15.62
C GLU A 881 -29.20 -0.02 -16.86
N LYS A 882 -28.39 -1.10 -16.91
CA LYS A 882 -27.36 -1.29 -17.96
C LYS A 882 -26.39 -0.11 -18.07
N SER A 883 -26.09 0.57 -16.95
CA SER A 883 -25.20 1.72 -16.88
C SER A 883 -24.15 1.60 -15.77
N LEU A 884 -23.29 2.61 -15.64
CA LEU A 884 -22.19 2.62 -14.67
C LEU A 884 -22.63 2.98 -13.23
N ASP A 885 -23.90 3.32 -13.00
CA ASP A 885 -24.39 3.77 -11.68
C ASP A 885 -24.39 2.64 -10.64
N SER A 886 -24.97 1.48 -10.98
CA SER A 886 -25.07 0.33 -10.06
C SER A 886 -23.69 -0.23 -9.66
N TYR A 887 -22.73 -0.23 -10.60
CA TYR A 887 -21.34 -0.61 -10.35
C TYR A 887 -20.66 0.28 -9.30
N LYS A 888 -20.85 1.60 -9.42
CA LYS A 888 -20.32 2.55 -8.43
C LYS A 888 -20.89 2.31 -7.04
N PHE A 889 -22.18 2.00 -6.93
CA PHE A 889 -22.81 1.75 -5.64
C PHE A 889 -22.18 0.55 -4.92
N ASN A 890 -21.99 -0.57 -5.63
CA ASN A 890 -21.30 -1.75 -5.08
C ASN A 890 -19.84 -1.44 -4.69
N LEU A 891 -19.11 -0.67 -5.50
CA LEU A 891 -17.74 -0.23 -5.21
C LEU A 891 -17.65 0.66 -3.96
N LEU A 892 -18.64 1.55 -3.75
CA LEU A 892 -18.74 2.36 -2.54
C LEU A 892 -19.03 1.50 -1.31
N HIS A 893 -19.94 0.52 -1.43
CA HIS A 893 -20.32 -0.37 -0.32
C HIS A 893 -19.11 -1.13 0.23
N CYS A 894 -18.34 -1.83 -0.64
CA CYS A 894 -17.16 -2.58 -0.21
C CYS A 894 -16.13 -1.72 0.52
N LYS A 895 -15.83 -0.52 -0.02
CA LYS A 895 -14.93 0.45 0.64
C LYS A 895 -15.46 0.90 2.01
N GLN A 896 -16.77 1.15 2.13
CA GLN A 896 -17.38 1.55 3.38
C GLN A 896 -17.35 0.43 4.43
N THR A 897 -17.55 -0.83 4.03
CA THR A 897 -17.40 -1.99 4.92
C THR A 897 -15.99 -2.09 5.50
N PHE A 898 -14.96 -2.02 4.65
CA PHE A 898 -13.55 -2.02 5.08
C PHE A 898 -13.24 -0.91 6.08
N ILE A 899 -13.60 0.35 5.75
CA ILE A 899 -13.35 1.51 6.63
C ILE A 899 -14.06 1.33 7.98
N SER A 900 -15.29 0.80 7.98
CA SER A 900 -16.09 0.64 9.20
C SER A 900 -15.52 -0.45 10.13
N GLN A 901 -15.02 -1.55 9.58
CA GLN A 901 -14.38 -2.62 10.36
C GLN A 901 -13.10 -2.13 11.06
N LEU A 902 -12.22 -1.40 10.33
CA LEU A 902 -11.00 -0.87 10.91
C LEU A 902 -11.28 0.17 12.01
N LYS A 903 -12.20 1.12 11.77
CA LYS A 903 -12.52 2.20 12.73
C LYS A 903 -13.27 1.72 13.98
N SER A 904 -14.18 0.73 13.84
CA SER A 904 -14.92 0.18 14.98
C SER A 904 -14.04 -0.68 15.90
N GLY A 905 -12.92 -1.19 15.42
CA GLY A 905 -12.09 -2.15 16.16
C GLY A 905 -12.80 -3.47 16.42
N ALA A 906 -13.75 -3.86 15.57
CA ALA A 906 -14.51 -5.10 15.71
C ALA A 906 -13.60 -6.33 15.50
N MET A 907 -13.02 -6.85 16.58
CA MET A 907 -11.92 -7.83 16.59
C MET A 907 -12.27 -9.25 16.08
N GLY A 908 -13.40 -9.43 15.38
CA GLY A 908 -13.86 -10.72 14.87
C GLY A 908 -13.11 -11.25 13.64
N ALA A 909 -12.27 -10.44 12.98
CA ALA A 909 -11.50 -10.83 11.82
C ALA A 909 -10.06 -10.30 11.89
N ARG A 910 -9.07 -11.20 11.78
CA ARG A 910 -7.64 -10.84 11.72
C ARG A 910 -7.17 -10.41 10.32
N THR A 911 -8.02 -10.66 9.31
CA THR A 911 -7.77 -10.38 7.88
C THR A 911 -9.01 -9.75 7.24
N ILE A 912 -8.84 -8.72 6.39
CA ILE A 912 -9.92 -8.03 5.65
C ILE A 912 -9.50 -7.80 4.18
N ASP A 913 -10.43 -7.95 3.24
CA ASP A 913 -10.27 -7.64 1.80
C ASP A 913 -10.68 -6.17 1.51
N GLU A 914 -9.78 -5.36 0.94
CA GLU A 914 -10.04 -3.98 0.47
C GLU A 914 -10.79 -3.97 -0.89
N GLY A 915 -10.81 -5.11 -1.60
CA GLY A 915 -11.37 -5.26 -2.94
C GLY A 915 -10.36 -4.99 -4.06
N ALA A 916 -10.70 -5.43 -5.27
CA ALA A 916 -9.77 -5.44 -6.41
C ALA A 916 -9.74 -4.14 -7.26
N MET A 917 -10.43 -3.06 -6.86
CA MET A 917 -10.81 -1.97 -7.79
C MET A 917 -10.31 -0.58 -7.38
N ASP A 918 -9.69 0.11 -8.34
CA ASP A 918 -8.93 1.36 -8.15
C ASP A 918 -9.48 2.50 -9.04
N GLU A 919 -9.74 3.65 -8.42
CA GLU A 919 -10.28 4.87 -9.05
C GLU A 919 -9.36 5.43 -10.16
N LYS A 920 -8.05 5.18 -10.10
CA LYS A 920 -7.08 5.66 -11.10
C LYS A 920 -6.91 4.76 -12.30
N SER A 921 -7.22 3.47 -12.19
CA SER A 921 -7.01 2.48 -13.26
C SER A 921 -7.93 2.69 -14.47
N GLY A 922 -9.04 3.41 -14.28
CA GLY A 922 -10.15 3.44 -15.23
C GLY A 922 -10.90 2.10 -15.28
N MET A 923 -12.03 2.08 -15.98
CA MET A 923 -12.75 0.84 -16.26
C MET A 923 -12.15 0.17 -17.50
N ASN A 924 -11.91 -1.14 -17.44
CA ASN A 924 -11.41 -1.89 -18.58
C ASN A 924 -12.54 -2.28 -19.55
N PHE A 925 -12.20 -2.65 -20.79
CA PHE A 925 -13.19 -2.90 -21.83
C PHE A 925 -14.22 -3.96 -21.43
N SER A 926 -13.80 -5.09 -20.87
CA SER A 926 -14.72 -6.19 -20.55
C SER A 926 -15.59 -5.92 -19.33
N GLU A 927 -15.10 -5.18 -18.32
CA GLU A 927 -15.94 -4.68 -17.23
C GLU A 927 -16.98 -3.69 -17.76
N TYR A 928 -16.56 -2.80 -18.66
CA TYR A 928 -17.43 -1.86 -19.34
C TYR A 928 -18.48 -2.57 -20.21
N MET A 929 -18.11 -3.65 -20.93
CA MET A 929 -19.07 -4.49 -21.67
C MET A 929 -20.03 -5.23 -20.76
N ALA A 930 -19.54 -5.87 -19.69
CA ALA A 930 -20.37 -6.64 -18.76
C ALA A 930 -21.44 -5.76 -18.07
N LEU A 931 -21.10 -4.52 -17.76
CA LEU A 931 -22.02 -3.56 -17.14
C LEU A 931 -23.03 -2.98 -18.13
N LEU A 932 -22.62 -2.69 -19.38
CA LEU A 932 -23.52 -2.20 -20.42
C LEU A 932 -24.39 -3.31 -21.05
N SER A 933 -23.96 -4.57 -21.02
CA SER A 933 -24.77 -5.73 -21.44
C SER A 933 -25.72 -6.22 -20.33
N GLY A 934 -25.38 -5.96 -19.07
CA GLY A 934 -26.06 -6.51 -17.89
C GLY A 934 -25.63 -7.93 -17.52
N ASN A 935 -24.63 -8.52 -18.18
CA ASN A 935 -24.16 -9.88 -17.91
C ASN A 935 -22.70 -9.89 -17.40
N THR A 936 -22.52 -10.21 -16.12
CA THR A 936 -21.19 -10.29 -15.46
C THR A 936 -20.45 -11.60 -15.74
N ASP A 937 -21.16 -12.70 -16.01
CA ASP A 937 -20.54 -14.02 -16.20
C ASP A 937 -19.52 -14.03 -17.34
N LEU A 938 -19.76 -13.27 -18.41
CA LEU A 938 -18.82 -13.13 -19.53
C LEU A 938 -17.46 -12.54 -19.11
N LEU A 939 -17.45 -11.65 -18.11
CA LEU A 939 -16.21 -11.10 -17.53
C LEU A 939 -15.48 -12.16 -16.72
N ASP A 940 -16.20 -12.80 -15.81
CA ASP A 940 -15.63 -13.77 -14.87
C ASP A 940 -15.14 -15.02 -15.59
N LYS A 941 -15.85 -15.46 -16.64
CA LYS A 941 -15.40 -16.48 -17.59
C LYS A 941 -14.01 -16.13 -18.13
N ALA A 942 -13.84 -14.95 -18.73
CA ALA A 942 -12.59 -14.60 -19.39
C ALA A 942 -11.43 -14.35 -18.40
N LYS A 943 -11.73 -13.90 -17.17
CA LYS A 943 -10.75 -13.85 -16.06
C LYS A 943 -10.30 -15.26 -15.65
N LEU A 944 -11.25 -16.19 -15.55
CA LEU A 944 -11.04 -17.55 -15.08
C LEU A 944 -10.38 -18.45 -16.16
N GLU A 945 -10.74 -18.30 -17.44
CA GLU A 945 -10.01 -18.86 -18.59
C GLU A 945 -8.53 -18.47 -18.57
N LYS A 946 -8.23 -17.20 -18.25
CA LYS A 946 -6.84 -16.70 -18.19
C LYS A 946 -6.08 -17.21 -16.97
N ARG A 947 -6.77 -17.40 -15.83
CA ARG A 947 -6.20 -18.09 -14.65
C ARG A 947 -5.86 -19.55 -14.98
N ILE A 948 -6.75 -20.26 -15.68
CA ILE A 948 -6.50 -21.63 -16.18
C ILE A 948 -5.32 -21.65 -17.15
N ALA A 949 -5.29 -20.78 -18.16
CA ALA A 949 -4.20 -20.73 -19.13
C ALA A 949 -2.84 -20.40 -18.48
N SER A 950 -2.82 -19.56 -17.44
CA SER A 950 -1.63 -19.28 -16.64
C SER A 950 -1.13 -20.52 -15.88
N LEU A 951 -2.05 -21.28 -15.26
CA LEU A 951 -1.74 -22.52 -14.55
C LEU A 951 -1.30 -23.64 -15.50
N GLU A 952 -1.88 -23.73 -16.70
CA GLU A 952 -1.40 -24.64 -17.76
C GLU A 952 0.00 -24.25 -18.27
N GLY A 953 0.29 -22.95 -18.36
CA GLY A 953 1.63 -22.42 -18.65
C GLY A 953 2.66 -22.78 -17.56
N GLU A 954 2.26 -22.69 -16.29
CA GLU A 954 3.05 -23.14 -15.14
C GLU A 954 3.32 -24.65 -15.22
N ARG A 955 2.27 -25.48 -15.39
CA ARG A 955 2.37 -26.94 -15.50
C ARG A 955 3.23 -27.38 -16.70
N LYS A 956 3.09 -26.72 -17.85
CA LYS A 956 3.92 -26.94 -19.05
C LYS A 956 5.39 -26.60 -18.78
N SER A 957 5.65 -25.54 -18.03
CA SER A 957 7.01 -25.12 -17.65
C SER A 957 7.64 -26.08 -16.63
N PHE A 958 6.86 -26.53 -15.64
CA PHE A 958 7.26 -27.58 -14.68
C PHE A 958 7.64 -28.87 -15.41
N ASN A 959 6.77 -29.38 -16.28
CA ASN A 959 7.02 -30.60 -17.05
C ASN A 959 8.23 -30.48 -18.00
N LYS A 960 8.55 -29.26 -18.48
CA LYS A 960 9.79 -29.01 -19.23
C LYS A 960 11.01 -29.04 -18.32
N GLY A 961 10.96 -28.41 -17.14
CA GLY A 961 12.04 -28.45 -16.14
C GLY A 961 12.34 -29.87 -15.64
N LYS A 962 11.29 -30.67 -15.44
CA LYS A 962 11.38 -32.10 -15.13
C LYS A 962 12.13 -32.87 -16.23
N ARG A 963 11.78 -32.71 -17.50
CA ARG A 963 12.49 -33.32 -18.64
C ARG A 963 13.93 -32.86 -18.79
N ASP A 964 14.20 -31.56 -18.62
CA ASP A 964 15.56 -31.01 -18.58
C ASP A 964 16.41 -31.67 -17.48
N SER A 965 15.79 -32.10 -16.37
CA SER A 965 16.43 -32.80 -15.25
C SER A 965 16.56 -34.31 -15.49
N GLU A 966 15.55 -34.95 -16.10
CA GLU A 966 15.58 -36.37 -16.51
C GLU A 966 16.72 -36.63 -17.50
N PHE A 967 16.91 -35.77 -18.52
CA PHE A 967 18.04 -35.88 -19.45
C PHE A 967 19.40 -35.66 -18.78
N LYS A 968 19.50 -34.78 -17.78
CA LYS A 968 20.72 -34.60 -16.99
C LYS A 968 21.02 -35.82 -16.14
N LEU A 969 20.01 -36.38 -15.50
CA LEU A 969 20.11 -37.60 -14.70
C LEU A 969 20.58 -38.78 -15.57
N GLU A 970 20.00 -38.97 -16.76
CA GLU A 970 20.42 -40.01 -17.70
C GLU A 970 21.89 -39.80 -18.14
N ALA A 971 22.25 -38.58 -18.56
CA ALA A 971 23.61 -38.25 -18.97
C ALA A 971 24.63 -38.45 -17.83
N LYS A 972 24.29 -38.06 -16.59
CA LYS A 972 25.14 -38.20 -15.40
C LYS A 972 25.27 -39.64 -14.93
N THR A 973 24.19 -40.42 -14.98
CA THR A 973 24.22 -41.86 -14.70
C THR A 973 25.03 -42.61 -15.76
N GLY A 974 24.95 -42.19 -17.02
CA GLY A 974 25.80 -42.67 -18.12
C GLY A 974 27.27 -42.31 -17.92
N GLU A 975 27.58 -41.07 -17.51
CA GLU A 975 28.93 -40.62 -17.15
C GLU A 975 29.52 -41.48 -16.02
N LEU A 976 28.77 -41.69 -14.93
CA LEU A 976 29.17 -42.54 -13.81
C LEU A 976 29.45 -43.98 -14.25
N ARG A 977 28.52 -44.61 -14.97
CA ARG A 977 28.67 -45.99 -15.45
C ARG A 977 29.90 -46.16 -16.37
N ASN A 978 30.11 -45.21 -17.28
CA ASN A 978 31.24 -45.24 -18.21
C ASN A 978 32.57 -45.02 -17.46
N ASN A 979 32.61 -44.10 -16.50
CA ASN A 979 33.78 -43.88 -15.65
C ASN A 979 34.12 -45.14 -14.82
N THR A 980 33.13 -45.81 -14.23
CA THR A 980 33.34 -47.03 -13.45
C THR A 980 33.91 -48.17 -14.30
N ALA A 981 33.35 -48.41 -15.50
CA ALA A 981 33.89 -49.40 -16.42
C ALA A 981 35.33 -49.07 -16.89
N VAL A 982 35.67 -47.78 -17.02
CA VAL A 982 37.06 -47.34 -17.28
C VAL A 982 37.97 -47.57 -16.08
N ILE A 983 37.52 -47.30 -14.84
CA ILE A 983 38.28 -47.59 -13.61
C ILE A 983 38.53 -49.10 -13.50
N GLU A 984 37.55 -49.95 -13.76
CA GLU A 984 37.67 -51.42 -13.73
C GLU A 984 38.73 -51.89 -14.75
N ALA A 985 38.59 -51.51 -16.02
CA ALA A 985 39.55 -51.82 -17.09
C ALA A 985 40.98 -51.35 -16.76
N MET A 986 41.13 -50.14 -16.22
CA MET A 986 42.41 -49.59 -15.77
C MET A 986 42.99 -50.34 -14.56
N THR A 987 42.14 -50.81 -13.65
CA THR A 987 42.56 -51.58 -12.47
C THR A 987 43.04 -52.97 -12.86
N GLU A 988 42.38 -53.62 -13.82
CA GLU A 988 42.85 -54.88 -14.42
C GLU A 988 44.21 -54.71 -15.12
N ASP A 989 44.35 -53.69 -15.97
CA ASP A 989 45.62 -53.38 -16.65
C ASP A 989 46.74 -53.07 -15.63
N TRP A 990 46.46 -52.33 -14.56
CA TRP A 990 47.46 -52.03 -13.52
C TRP A 990 47.88 -53.29 -12.76
N ASN A 991 46.93 -54.14 -12.36
CA ASN A 991 47.23 -55.41 -11.70
C ASN A 991 47.99 -56.37 -12.63
N ARG A 992 47.66 -56.38 -13.93
CA ARG A 992 48.38 -57.12 -14.96
C ARG A 992 49.80 -56.60 -15.14
N PHE A 993 50.03 -55.29 -15.14
CA PHE A 993 51.37 -54.70 -15.19
C PHE A 993 52.18 -55.05 -13.94
N LEU A 994 51.60 -54.93 -12.74
CA LEU A 994 52.26 -55.25 -11.48
C LEU A 994 52.68 -56.73 -11.36
N SER A 995 52.00 -57.66 -12.03
CA SER A 995 52.35 -59.09 -11.96
C SER A 995 53.50 -59.52 -12.90
N VAL A 996 53.93 -58.66 -13.82
CA VAL A 996 55.01 -58.95 -14.80
C VAL A 996 56.15 -57.93 -14.80
N VAL A 997 55.98 -56.76 -14.17
CA VAL A 997 57.00 -55.71 -14.12
C VAL A 997 58.23 -56.17 -13.32
N GLN A 998 59.42 -55.85 -13.84
CA GLN A 998 60.69 -56.19 -13.20
C GLN A 998 61.26 -54.96 -12.50
N THR A 999 61.93 -55.16 -11.37
CA THR A 999 62.64 -54.12 -10.62
C THR A 999 64.13 -54.40 -10.54
N ASP A 1000 64.93 -53.35 -10.38
CA ASP A 1000 66.33 -53.48 -10.01
C ASP A 1000 66.52 -53.76 -8.51
N LYS A 1001 67.78 -53.75 -8.05
CA LYS A 1001 68.14 -54.02 -6.64
C LYS A 1001 67.78 -52.86 -5.69
N GLU A 1002 67.41 -51.70 -6.22
CA GLU A 1002 67.06 -50.48 -5.48
C GLU A 1002 65.54 -50.27 -5.45
N GLY A 1003 64.78 -51.08 -6.21
CA GLY A 1003 63.33 -51.07 -6.29
C GLY A 1003 62.77 -50.27 -7.48
N ASN A 1004 63.62 -49.71 -8.34
CA ASN A 1004 63.17 -48.97 -9.51
C ASN A 1004 62.62 -49.94 -10.58
N ARG A 1005 61.51 -49.58 -11.24
CA ARG A 1005 60.96 -50.38 -12.34
C ARG A 1005 61.87 -50.29 -13.58
N LEU A 1006 62.19 -51.44 -14.17
CA LEU A 1006 63.02 -51.52 -15.36
C LEU A 1006 62.23 -51.15 -16.62
N ASN A 1007 62.89 -50.51 -17.58
CA ASN A 1007 62.26 -50.15 -18.85
C ASN A 1007 62.43 -51.27 -19.89
N ALA A 1008 61.73 -52.39 -19.71
CA ALA A 1008 61.81 -53.56 -20.59
C ALA A 1008 61.02 -53.39 -21.92
N VAL A 1009 61.17 -52.25 -22.59
CA VAL A 1009 60.51 -51.95 -23.86
C VAL A 1009 61.20 -52.68 -25.02
N LYS A 1010 60.40 -53.26 -25.91
CA LYS A 1010 60.82 -53.84 -27.19
C LYS A 1010 60.23 -53.03 -28.34
N VAL A 1011 60.98 -52.88 -29.42
CA VAL A 1011 60.56 -52.14 -30.63
C VAL A 1011 60.75 -53.04 -31.85
N ASP A 1012 59.73 -53.13 -32.69
CA ASP A 1012 59.71 -54.08 -33.81
C ASP A 1012 60.87 -53.82 -34.79
N GLY A 1013 61.67 -54.86 -35.03
CA GLY A 1013 62.86 -54.79 -35.88
C GLY A 1013 64.13 -54.26 -35.20
N VAL A 1014 64.18 -54.14 -33.87
CA VAL A 1014 65.40 -53.81 -33.11
C VAL A 1014 65.67 -54.87 -32.04
N ASP A 1015 66.74 -55.65 -32.24
CA ASP A 1015 67.24 -56.64 -31.27
C ASP A 1015 68.30 -55.99 -30.37
N SER A 1016 67.84 -55.18 -29.41
CA SER A 1016 68.69 -54.50 -28.42
C SER A 1016 67.87 -54.08 -27.20
N THR A 1017 68.50 -54.05 -26.02
CA THR A 1017 67.93 -53.57 -24.76
C THR A 1017 68.45 -52.18 -24.35
N ASP A 1018 69.26 -51.53 -25.18
CA ASP A 1018 69.77 -50.17 -24.90
C ASP A 1018 68.67 -49.12 -25.15
N GLU A 1019 68.20 -48.48 -24.07
CA GLU A 1019 67.19 -47.41 -24.10
C GLU A 1019 67.54 -46.28 -25.10
N LYS A 1020 68.82 -46.00 -25.33
CA LYS A 1020 69.29 -44.96 -26.26
C LYS A 1020 69.22 -45.40 -27.73
N ILE A 1021 69.30 -46.70 -28.01
CA ILE A 1021 69.11 -47.28 -29.35
C ILE A 1021 67.60 -47.39 -29.65
N LEU A 1022 66.84 -47.96 -28.72
CA LEU A 1022 65.38 -48.09 -28.80
C LEU A 1022 64.71 -46.70 -28.93
N GLY A 1023 65.15 -45.73 -28.12
CA GLY A 1023 64.69 -44.34 -28.17
C GLY A 1023 64.92 -43.65 -29.51
N LYS A 1024 66.09 -43.86 -30.14
CA LYS A 1024 66.36 -43.35 -31.49
C LYS A 1024 65.41 -43.95 -32.52
N ARG A 1025 65.16 -45.27 -32.46
CA ARG A 1025 64.22 -45.94 -33.37
C ARG A 1025 62.80 -45.37 -33.21
N LEU A 1026 62.37 -45.13 -31.99
CA LEU A 1026 61.07 -44.51 -31.70
C LEU A 1026 60.97 -43.07 -32.23
N GLN A 1027 62.05 -42.28 -32.15
CA GLN A 1027 62.13 -40.95 -32.77
C GLN A 1027 62.11 -41.00 -34.31
N GLU A 1028 62.67 -42.03 -34.95
CA GLU A 1028 62.51 -42.27 -36.40
C GLU A 1028 61.06 -42.58 -36.75
N ILE A 1029 60.41 -43.47 -35.99
CA ILE A 1029 58.98 -43.81 -36.17
C ILE A 1029 58.12 -42.55 -36.00
N THR A 1030 58.44 -41.67 -35.05
CA THR A 1030 57.72 -40.40 -34.84
C THR A 1030 57.76 -39.51 -36.09
N LYS A 1031 58.90 -39.45 -36.79
CA LYS A 1031 59.07 -38.65 -38.01
C LYS A 1031 58.45 -39.29 -39.26
N ASN A 1032 58.51 -40.62 -39.35
CA ASN A 1032 58.32 -41.33 -40.62
C ASN A 1032 57.05 -42.20 -40.67
N ALA A 1033 56.36 -42.44 -39.55
CA ALA A 1033 55.15 -43.27 -39.55
C ALA A 1033 54.00 -42.59 -40.29
N THR A 1034 53.33 -43.38 -41.15
CA THR A 1034 52.07 -43.03 -41.79
C THR A 1034 51.08 -44.18 -41.58
N THR A 1035 50.10 -43.96 -40.71
CA THR A 1035 49.11 -44.98 -40.33
C THR A 1035 47.71 -44.76 -40.91
N GLY A 1036 47.42 -43.55 -41.41
CA GLY A 1036 46.10 -43.20 -41.94
C GLY A 1036 45.01 -43.14 -40.87
N GLY A 1037 45.33 -42.78 -39.64
CA GLY A 1037 44.40 -42.76 -38.50
C GLY A 1037 44.18 -44.12 -37.82
N LEU A 1038 44.75 -45.21 -38.35
CA LEU A 1038 44.70 -46.53 -37.71
C LEU A 1038 45.83 -46.71 -36.68
N TYR A 1039 45.57 -47.45 -35.61
CA TYR A 1039 46.59 -47.79 -34.61
C TYR A 1039 47.44 -48.97 -35.10
N LYS A 1040 48.68 -48.72 -35.51
CA LYS A 1040 49.62 -49.77 -35.95
C LYS A 1040 50.55 -50.19 -34.78
N PRO A 1041 50.74 -51.50 -34.52
CA PRO A 1041 51.74 -51.96 -33.56
C PRO A 1041 53.16 -51.63 -34.03
N ILE A 1042 54.05 -51.40 -33.07
CA ILE A 1042 55.48 -51.10 -33.28
C ILE A 1042 56.40 -51.73 -32.22
N GLY A 1043 55.87 -52.60 -31.36
CA GLY A 1043 56.58 -53.18 -30.22
C GLY A 1043 55.67 -53.49 -29.04
N GLU A 1044 56.28 -53.76 -27.88
CA GLU A 1044 55.58 -54.04 -26.62
C GLU A 1044 56.38 -53.56 -25.41
N LEU A 1045 55.70 -53.35 -24.28
CA LEU A 1045 56.30 -53.21 -22.96
C LEU A 1045 55.54 -54.12 -22.00
N TYR A 1046 56.23 -55.08 -21.38
CA TYR A 1046 55.63 -56.02 -20.41
C TYR A 1046 54.35 -56.74 -20.93
N GLY A 1047 54.29 -57.08 -22.21
CA GLY A 1047 53.12 -57.74 -22.84
C GLY A 1047 51.95 -56.81 -23.15
N PHE A 1048 52.09 -55.49 -22.98
CA PHE A 1048 51.18 -54.49 -23.50
C PHE A 1048 51.69 -54.00 -24.86
N PRO A 1049 50.92 -54.18 -25.96
CA PRO A 1049 51.28 -53.65 -27.27
C PRO A 1049 51.46 -52.12 -27.26
N ILE A 1050 52.57 -51.66 -27.85
CA ILE A 1050 52.79 -50.25 -28.13
C ILE A 1050 52.32 -49.99 -29.56
N LYS A 1051 51.47 -48.97 -29.73
CA LYS A 1051 50.93 -48.60 -31.05
C LYS A 1051 51.16 -47.13 -31.35
N VAL A 1052 51.42 -46.83 -32.62
CA VAL A 1052 51.46 -45.46 -33.17
C VAL A 1052 50.21 -45.20 -34.01
N VAL A 1053 49.72 -43.96 -33.97
CA VAL A 1053 48.65 -43.44 -34.83
C VAL A 1053 49.05 -42.09 -35.41
N SER A 1054 48.83 -41.94 -36.72
CA SER A 1054 49.04 -40.70 -37.46
C SER A 1054 47.74 -39.89 -37.50
N GLU A 1055 47.67 -38.82 -36.71
CA GLU A 1055 46.63 -37.80 -36.81
C GLU A 1055 46.98 -36.74 -37.86
N ARG A 1056 45.97 -36.11 -38.48
CA ARG A 1056 46.19 -34.95 -39.36
C ARG A 1056 46.00 -33.67 -38.56
N MET A 1057 46.99 -32.78 -38.60
CA MET A 1057 46.91 -31.46 -38.01
C MET A 1057 47.08 -30.39 -39.09
N LEU A 1058 46.12 -29.48 -39.21
CA LEU A 1058 46.28 -28.27 -40.01
C LEU A 1058 47.04 -27.22 -39.19
N LYS A 1059 48.17 -26.75 -39.71
CA LYS A 1059 48.94 -25.64 -39.13
C LYS A 1059 49.35 -24.67 -40.23
N GLU A 1060 49.01 -23.39 -40.04
CA GLU A 1060 49.33 -22.31 -41.00
C GLU A 1060 48.88 -22.59 -42.45
N GLY A 1061 47.79 -23.37 -42.61
CA GLY A 1061 47.20 -23.74 -43.90
C GLY A 1061 47.81 -24.98 -44.57
N LEU A 1062 48.81 -25.62 -43.96
CA LEU A 1062 49.42 -26.85 -44.45
C LEU A 1062 48.96 -28.06 -43.61
N GLU A 1063 48.72 -29.21 -44.26
CA GLU A 1063 48.50 -30.49 -43.57
C GLU A 1063 49.84 -31.05 -43.06
N PHE A 1064 49.95 -31.24 -41.76
CA PHE A 1064 51.03 -31.99 -41.11
C PHE A 1064 50.49 -33.32 -40.56
N THR A 1065 51.36 -34.32 -40.50
CA THR A 1065 51.07 -35.59 -39.82
C THR A 1065 51.67 -35.55 -38.41
N ASP A 1066 50.81 -35.66 -37.39
CA ASP A 1066 51.18 -35.74 -35.98
C ASP A 1066 51.13 -37.21 -35.52
N ASN A 1067 52.27 -37.79 -35.17
CA ASN A 1067 52.36 -39.19 -34.77
C ASN A 1067 52.31 -39.33 -33.25
N ARG A 1068 51.19 -39.85 -32.73
CA ARG A 1068 50.99 -40.12 -31.31
C ARG A 1068 51.13 -41.60 -31.01
N PHE A 1069 51.65 -41.88 -29.83
CA PHE A 1069 51.96 -43.22 -29.37
C PHE A 1069 51.13 -43.55 -28.13
N VAL A 1070 50.62 -44.78 -28.08
CA VAL A 1070 49.81 -45.30 -26.97
C VAL A 1070 50.36 -46.65 -26.52
N VAL A 1071 50.20 -46.96 -25.24
CA VAL A 1071 50.29 -48.33 -24.72
C VAL A 1071 48.86 -48.86 -24.63
N GLU A 1072 48.59 -50.02 -25.24
CA GLU A 1072 47.25 -50.59 -25.33
C GLU A 1072 47.11 -51.77 -24.35
N GLY A 1073 46.19 -51.63 -23.40
CA GLY A 1073 45.61 -52.72 -22.61
C GLY A 1073 44.10 -52.77 -22.85
N ASN A 1074 43.32 -53.01 -21.80
CA ASN A 1074 41.88 -52.78 -21.80
C ASN A 1074 41.53 -51.29 -21.98
N TYR A 1075 42.46 -50.37 -21.64
CA TYR A 1075 42.41 -48.95 -22.03
C TYR A 1075 43.68 -48.52 -22.81
N LYS A 1076 43.67 -47.31 -23.40
CA LYS A 1076 44.80 -46.74 -24.18
C LYS A 1076 45.52 -45.64 -23.40
N TYR A 1077 46.71 -45.95 -22.90
CA TYR A 1077 47.50 -45.06 -22.06
C TYR A 1077 48.45 -44.19 -22.88
N THR A 1078 48.58 -42.92 -22.47
CA THR A 1078 49.54 -41.99 -23.07
C THR A 1078 50.31 -41.24 -21.99
N TYR A 1079 51.56 -40.92 -22.31
CA TYR A 1079 52.33 -39.90 -21.61
C TYR A 1079 52.57 -38.73 -22.57
N ASN A 1080 52.58 -37.49 -22.05
CA ASN A 1080 52.76 -36.27 -22.84
C ASN A 1080 51.85 -36.17 -24.08
N ASN A 1081 50.54 -36.47 -23.90
CA ASN A 1081 49.54 -36.54 -24.98
C ASN A 1081 49.93 -37.49 -26.15
N GLY A 1082 50.79 -38.47 -25.89
CA GLY A 1082 51.29 -39.42 -26.88
C GLY A 1082 52.51 -38.93 -27.68
N HIS A 1083 53.03 -37.73 -27.44
CA HIS A 1083 54.22 -37.22 -28.12
C HIS A 1083 55.52 -37.67 -27.42
N LEU A 1084 56.43 -38.29 -28.16
CA LEU A 1084 57.73 -38.72 -27.65
C LEU A 1084 58.74 -37.58 -27.51
N ALA A 1085 59.72 -37.74 -26.61
CA ALA A 1085 60.77 -36.76 -26.38
C ALA A 1085 61.77 -36.71 -27.55
N MET A 1086 61.63 -35.74 -28.45
CA MET A 1086 62.48 -35.63 -29.65
C MET A 1086 63.92 -35.16 -29.40
N ALA A 1087 64.21 -34.66 -28.19
CA ALA A 1087 65.55 -34.19 -27.79
C ALA A 1087 66.38 -35.22 -27.01
N ASP A 1088 65.74 -36.21 -26.37
CA ASP A 1088 66.42 -37.26 -25.60
C ASP A 1088 65.84 -38.64 -25.94
N PRO A 1089 66.65 -39.54 -26.56
CA PRO A 1089 66.26 -40.93 -26.79
C PRO A 1089 65.85 -41.69 -25.51
N ILE A 1090 66.48 -41.44 -24.36
CA ILE A 1090 66.21 -42.21 -23.14
C ILE A 1090 64.81 -41.86 -22.62
N ALA A 1091 64.47 -40.58 -22.52
CA ALA A 1091 63.10 -40.14 -22.25
C ALA A 1091 62.08 -40.64 -23.28
N ALA A 1092 62.44 -40.75 -24.57
CA ALA A 1092 61.56 -41.32 -25.60
C ALA A 1092 61.28 -42.82 -25.37
N ALA A 1093 62.28 -43.61 -24.98
CA ALA A 1093 62.10 -45.00 -24.61
C ALA A 1093 61.29 -45.18 -23.31
N ARG A 1094 61.47 -44.29 -22.32
CA ARG A 1094 60.73 -44.33 -21.04
C ARG A 1094 59.29 -43.86 -21.11
N ASN A 1095 58.88 -43.20 -22.20
CA ASN A 1095 57.55 -42.63 -22.37
C ASN A 1095 56.41 -43.65 -22.15
N PHE A 1096 56.64 -44.93 -22.44
CA PHE A 1096 55.67 -46.01 -22.28
C PHE A 1096 55.58 -46.53 -20.85
N LEU A 1097 56.72 -46.65 -20.15
CA LEU A 1097 56.75 -46.94 -18.73
C LEU A 1097 56.04 -45.82 -17.95
N ASN A 1098 56.38 -44.56 -18.25
CA ASN A 1098 55.73 -43.38 -17.67
C ASN A 1098 54.22 -43.30 -17.98
N ALA A 1099 53.74 -43.89 -19.09
CA ALA A 1099 52.31 -43.96 -19.41
C ALA A 1099 51.58 -44.97 -18.52
N LEU A 1100 52.18 -46.15 -18.30
CA LEU A 1100 51.65 -47.18 -17.40
C LEU A 1100 51.73 -46.74 -15.92
N GLU A 1101 52.82 -46.11 -15.49
CA GLU A 1101 52.98 -45.62 -14.11
C GLU A 1101 51.99 -44.52 -13.72
N ARG A 1102 51.35 -43.86 -14.68
CA ARG A 1102 50.29 -42.88 -14.41
C ARG A 1102 48.90 -43.49 -14.24
N ILE A 1103 48.72 -44.79 -14.46
CA ILE A 1103 47.41 -45.45 -14.34
C ILE A 1103 46.75 -45.20 -12.97
N PRO A 1104 47.42 -45.34 -11.81
CA PRO A 1104 46.81 -45.01 -10.52
C PRO A 1104 46.32 -43.56 -10.43
N SER A 1105 47.13 -42.60 -10.89
CA SER A 1105 46.77 -41.18 -10.89
C SER A 1105 45.59 -40.85 -11.82
N ILE A 1106 45.41 -41.62 -12.89
CA ILE A 1106 44.25 -41.47 -13.79
C ILE A 1106 43.01 -42.12 -13.14
N ILE A 1107 43.14 -43.32 -12.56
CA ILE A 1107 42.09 -43.98 -11.78
C ILE A 1107 41.57 -43.04 -10.68
N ASP A 1108 42.45 -42.40 -9.91
CA ASP A 1108 42.06 -41.53 -8.81
C ASP A 1108 41.38 -40.23 -9.30
N GLN A 1109 41.74 -39.73 -10.49
CA GLN A 1109 40.99 -38.64 -11.15
C GLN A 1109 39.58 -39.06 -11.58
N TYR A 1110 39.38 -40.31 -12.00
CA TYR A 1110 38.05 -40.83 -12.34
C TYR A 1110 37.23 -41.13 -11.06
N LYS A 1111 37.83 -41.67 -10.00
CA LYS A 1111 37.18 -41.83 -8.69
C LYS A 1111 36.71 -40.50 -8.12
N ALA A 1112 37.57 -39.47 -8.13
CA ALA A 1112 37.21 -38.13 -7.64
C ALA A 1112 36.05 -37.49 -8.43
N LYS A 1113 35.87 -37.84 -9.72
CA LYS A 1113 34.65 -37.48 -10.47
C LYS A 1113 33.45 -38.30 -10.03
N ASN A 1114 33.60 -39.62 -9.88
CA ASN A 1114 32.52 -40.49 -9.42
C ASN A 1114 31.98 -40.08 -8.04
N GLU A 1115 32.84 -39.72 -7.10
CA GLU A 1115 32.44 -39.19 -5.79
C GLU A 1115 31.60 -37.89 -5.86
N VAL A 1116 31.65 -37.15 -6.97
CA VAL A 1116 30.77 -35.99 -7.23
C VAL A 1116 29.48 -36.46 -7.87
N LEU A 1117 29.56 -37.32 -8.90
CA LEU A 1117 28.40 -37.89 -9.60
C LEU A 1117 27.47 -38.66 -8.66
N GLU A 1118 28.01 -39.45 -7.74
CA GLU A 1118 27.29 -40.22 -6.72
C GLU A 1118 26.55 -39.32 -5.71
N LYS A 1119 26.94 -38.05 -5.59
CA LYS A 1119 26.24 -37.03 -4.78
C LYS A 1119 25.24 -36.22 -5.61
N GLU A 1120 25.53 -35.96 -6.88
CA GLU A 1120 24.63 -35.25 -7.82
C GLU A 1120 23.41 -36.11 -8.24
N ILE A 1121 23.62 -37.40 -8.51
CA ILE A 1121 22.59 -38.30 -9.07
C ILE A 1121 21.36 -38.44 -8.16
N PRO A 1122 21.48 -38.69 -6.84
CA PRO A 1122 20.31 -38.78 -5.95
C PRO A 1122 19.50 -37.48 -5.89
N GLN A 1123 20.16 -36.31 -5.93
CA GLN A 1123 19.48 -35.01 -5.95
C GLN A 1123 18.69 -34.82 -7.26
N LEU A 1124 19.28 -35.21 -8.39
CA LEU A 1124 18.60 -35.18 -9.69
C LEU A 1124 17.45 -36.20 -9.77
N GLN A 1125 17.56 -37.35 -9.10
CA GLN A 1125 16.47 -38.33 -8.97
C GLN A 1125 15.29 -37.76 -8.16
N GLU A 1126 15.54 -37.08 -7.05
CA GLU A 1126 14.48 -36.42 -6.26
C GLU A 1126 13.77 -35.33 -7.09
N ILE A 1127 14.54 -34.44 -7.73
CA ILE A 1127 14.01 -33.36 -8.56
C ILE A 1127 13.19 -33.92 -9.73
N ALA A 1128 13.65 -34.98 -10.39
CA ALA A 1128 12.90 -35.68 -11.43
C ALA A 1128 11.69 -36.45 -10.86
N GLY A 1129 11.71 -36.89 -9.60
CA GLY A 1129 10.59 -37.56 -8.94
C GLY A 1129 9.39 -36.65 -8.68
N LYS A 1130 9.60 -35.34 -8.48
CA LYS A 1130 8.58 -34.37 -8.07
C LYS A 1130 7.36 -34.30 -9.02
N VAL A 1131 6.23 -33.92 -8.42
CA VAL A 1131 4.91 -33.73 -9.05
C VAL A 1131 4.44 -32.29 -8.82
N TRP A 1132 3.63 -31.76 -9.75
CA TRP A 1132 3.14 -30.37 -9.66
C TRP A 1132 1.96 -30.26 -8.69
N LYS A 1133 2.14 -29.53 -7.57
CA LYS A 1133 1.22 -29.49 -6.43
C LYS A 1133 -0.20 -28.95 -6.76
N LYS A 1134 -0.36 -28.10 -7.78
CA LYS A 1134 -1.62 -27.39 -8.11
C LYS A 1134 -2.53 -28.13 -9.11
N GLU A 1135 -2.34 -29.44 -9.28
CA GLU A 1135 -3.09 -30.23 -10.26
C GLU A 1135 -4.60 -30.28 -9.95
N ASP A 1136 -5.00 -30.23 -8.68
CA ASP A 1136 -6.40 -30.22 -8.27
C ASP A 1136 -7.05 -28.82 -8.34
N ASP A 1137 -6.33 -27.74 -7.99
CA ASP A 1137 -6.75 -26.35 -8.25
C ASP A 1137 -7.13 -26.16 -9.73
N LEU A 1138 -6.32 -26.70 -10.64
CA LEU A 1138 -6.54 -26.63 -12.08
C LEU A 1138 -7.78 -27.43 -12.53
N LYS A 1139 -8.12 -28.54 -11.86
CA LYS A 1139 -9.36 -29.29 -12.10
C LYS A 1139 -10.57 -28.52 -11.60
N GLN A 1140 -10.50 -27.96 -10.39
CA GLN A 1140 -11.59 -27.19 -9.79
C GLN A 1140 -11.92 -25.97 -10.67
N LEU A 1141 -10.92 -25.16 -11.03
CA LEU A 1141 -11.11 -24.00 -11.91
C LEU A 1141 -11.72 -24.42 -13.26
N LYS A 1142 -11.30 -25.54 -13.86
CA LYS A 1142 -11.92 -26.05 -15.10
C LYS A 1142 -13.38 -26.49 -14.93
N SER A 1143 -13.74 -27.00 -13.76
CA SER A 1143 -15.14 -27.31 -13.41
C SER A 1143 -15.97 -26.04 -13.20
N GLU A 1144 -15.40 -25.02 -12.57
CA GLU A 1144 -16.02 -23.69 -12.40
C GLU A 1144 -16.24 -23.02 -13.77
N LEU A 1145 -15.27 -23.10 -14.69
CA LEU A 1145 -15.43 -22.64 -16.08
C LEU A 1145 -16.60 -23.33 -16.76
N ALA A 1146 -16.68 -24.66 -16.70
CA ALA A 1146 -17.75 -25.43 -17.34
C ALA A 1146 -19.14 -25.15 -16.74
N ALA A 1147 -19.22 -24.88 -15.43
CA ALA A 1147 -20.45 -24.45 -14.77
C ALA A 1147 -20.89 -23.05 -15.22
N LEU A 1148 -19.94 -22.11 -15.33
CA LEU A 1148 -20.18 -20.74 -15.76
C LEU A 1148 -20.55 -20.67 -17.25
N ASP A 1149 -19.88 -21.44 -18.12
CA ASP A 1149 -20.25 -21.59 -19.53
C ASP A 1149 -21.69 -22.12 -19.68
N ARG A 1150 -22.10 -23.08 -18.84
CA ARG A 1150 -23.47 -23.59 -18.83
C ARG A 1150 -24.48 -22.53 -18.37
N LYS A 1151 -24.14 -21.67 -17.40
CA LYS A 1151 -24.99 -20.54 -16.97
C LYS A 1151 -25.15 -19.51 -18.10
N ILE A 1152 -24.04 -19.10 -18.72
CA ILE A 1152 -24.02 -18.19 -19.88
C ILE A 1152 -24.88 -18.74 -21.03
N GLN A 1153 -24.78 -20.04 -21.35
CA GLN A 1153 -25.60 -20.66 -22.40
C GLN A 1153 -27.09 -20.72 -22.08
N LEU A 1154 -27.47 -20.80 -20.80
CA LEU A 1154 -28.87 -20.77 -20.36
C LEU A 1154 -29.45 -19.35 -20.36
N GLU A 1155 -28.65 -18.34 -20.00
CA GLU A 1155 -29.05 -16.92 -20.04
C GLU A 1155 -29.10 -16.33 -21.45
N LEU A 1156 -28.27 -16.84 -22.38
CA LEU A 1156 -28.28 -16.45 -23.80
C LEU A 1156 -29.24 -17.29 -24.66
N ALA A 1157 -29.95 -18.26 -24.08
CA ALA A 1157 -30.99 -18.99 -24.79
C ALA A 1157 -32.20 -18.06 -25.06
N PRO A 1158 -32.77 -18.04 -26.28
CA PRO A 1158 -33.98 -17.26 -26.54
C PRO A 1158 -35.14 -17.79 -25.69
N PRO A 1159 -36.07 -16.93 -25.23
CA PRO A 1159 -37.16 -17.36 -24.37
C PRO A 1159 -38.06 -18.36 -25.12
N THR A 1160 -38.02 -19.62 -24.68
CA THR A 1160 -38.97 -20.64 -25.12
C THR A 1160 -40.39 -20.21 -24.74
N PRO A 1161 -41.35 -20.18 -25.68
CA PRO A 1161 -42.72 -19.80 -25.36
C PRO A 1161 -43.33 -20.79 -24.36
N GLU A 1162 -43.95 -20.27 -23.30
CA GLU A 1162 -44.50 -21.07 -22.22
C GLU A 1162 -45.62 -22.00 -22.71
N VAL A 1163 -45.40 -23.31 -22.62
CA VAL A 1163 -46.47 -24.30 -22.72
C VAL A 1163 -46.97 -24.56 -21.30
N ALA A 1164 -48.10 -23.96 -20.95
CA ALA A 1164 -48.66 -24.01 -19.61
C ALA A 1164 -49.25 -25.38 -19.26
N GLU A 1165 -48.56 -26.16 -18.42
CA GLU A 1165 -49.08 -27.40 -17.80
C GLU A 1165 -49.01 -27.35 -16.26
N LYS A 1166 -50.07 -26.78 -15.69
CA LYS A 1166 -50.80 -27.20 -14.48
C LYS A 1166 -50.04 -27.46 -13.18
N GLU A 1167 -50.46 -26.68 -12.19
CA GLU A 1167 -50.35 -26.90 -10.74
C GLU A 1167 -50.51 -28.37 -10.31
N LYS A 1168 -49.66 -28.82 -9.38
CA LYS A 1168 -50.09 -29.63 -8.23
C LYS A 1168 -49.41 -29.17 -6.96
N ASP A 1169 -50.20 -29.16 -5.88
CA ASP A 1169 -49.91 -28.44 -4.65
C ASP A 1169 -49.25 -29.32 -3.58
N GLY A 1170 -48.41 -28.69 -2.74
CA GLY A 1170 -48.01 -29.08 -1.38
C GLY A 1170 -47.36 -30.46 -1.12
N GLN A 1171 -46.16 -30.43 -0.51
CA GLN A 1171 -46.07 -30.65 0.95
C GLN A 1171 -44.73 -30.20 1.57
N LYS A 1172 -44.68 -30.18 2.91
CA LYS A 1172 -43.69 -29.48 3.75
C LYS A 1172 -42.37 -30.24 3.95
N ILE A 1173 -41.35 -29.50 4.38
CA ILE A 1173 -40.00 -30.00 4.72
C ILE A 1173 -39.82 -30.10 6.25
N ASN A 1174 -39.23 -31.21 6.72
CA ASN A 1174 -38.56 -31.44 8.03
C ASN A 1174 -39.44 -31.42 9.32
N PRO A 1175 -38.94 -31.94 10.48
CA PRO A 1175 -37.55 -32.33 10.80
C PRO A 1175 -37.28 -33.73 11.44
N ASP A 1176 -35.99 -34.03 11.52
CA ASP A 1176 -35.21 -34.83 12.51
C ASP A 1176 -35.64 -36.24 12.98
N ALA A 1177 -34.75 -37.21 12.70
CA ALA A 1177 -34.08 -38.06 13.72
C ALA A 1177 -32.83 -38.75 13.10
N GLY A 1178 -31.76 -38.99 13.87
CA GLY A 1178 -30.45 -39.44 13.34
C GLY A 1178 -29.92 -40.79 13.87
N GLY A 1179 -28.88 -41.30 13.19
CA GLY A 1179 -28.15 -42.56 13.50
C GLY A 1179 -28.15 -43.56 12.31
N VAL A 1180 -27.20 -44.49 12.14
CA VAL A 1180 -26.00 -44.87 12.92
C VAL A 1180 -24.92 -45.50 11.99
N ARG A 1181 -23.64 -45.11 12.16
CA ARG A 1181 -22.35 -45.77 11.79
C ARG A 1181 -22.11 -46.47 10.42
N ASN A 1182 -20.96 -46.12 9.83
CA ASN A 1182 -19.90 -46.95 9.21
C ASN A 1182 -20.26 -48.21 8.38
N MET A 1183 -19.96 -48.19 7.07
CA MET A 1183 -18.69 -48.72 6.50
C MET A 1183 -18.56 -48.46 4.98
N PRO A 1184 -17.36 -48.55 4.37
CA PRO A 1184 -17.12 -48.23 2.96
C PRO A 1184 -17.17 -49.47 2.03
N PRO A 1185 -17.48 -49.28 0.73
CA PRO A 1185 -17.22 -50.27 -0.31
C PRO A 1185 -15.92 -49.97 -1.10
N GLN A 1186 -15.13 -51.02 -1.37
CA GLN A 1186 -14.09 -51.04 -2.42
C GLN A 1186 -14.50 -52.05 -3.53
N PRO A 1187 -13.76 -52.20 -4.65
CA PRO A 1187 -14.39 -52.35 -5.97
C PRO A 1187 -14.61 -53.80 -6.42
N THR A 1188 -15.38 -53.94 -7.51
CA THR A 1188 -15.41 -55.12 -8.39
C THR A 1188 -15.27 -54.69 -9.86
N GLU A 1189 -14.71 -55.58 -10.66
CA GLU A 1189 -14.38 -55.38 -12.08
C GLU A 1189 -15.62 -55.56 -13.00
N ASP A 1190 -15.59 -55.05 -14.23
CA ASP A 1190 -15.51 -55.93 -15.42
C ASP A 1190 -15.20 -55.18 -16.74
N VAL A 1191 -14.87 -55.93 -17.81
CA VAL A 1191 -14.38 -55.43 -19.11
C VAL A 1191 -15.26 -55.94 -20.27
N PRO A 1192 -15.34 -55.21 -21.41
CA PRO A 1192 -15.55 -55.86 -22.71
C PRO A 1192 -14.53 -55.46 -23.79
N GLN A 1193 -14.19 -56.42 -24.66
CA GLN A 1193 -13.27 -56.25 -25.81
C GLN A 1193 -13.99 -56.20 -27.18
N ILE A 1194 -13.22 -55.74 -28.17
CA ILE A 1194 -13.54 -55.53 -29.60
C ILE A 1194 -14.09 -56.78 -30.32
N ARG A 1195 -15.05 -56.59 -31.24
CA ARG A 1195 -15.21 -57.40 -32.48
C ARG A 1195 -15.67 -56.53 -33.67
N SER A 1196 -15.16 -56.86 -34.86
CA SER A 1196 -15.49 -56.21 -36.14
C SER A 1196 -16.68 -56.87 -36.85
N PRO A 1197 -17.11 -56.32 -38.00
CA PRO A 1197 -17.13 -57.15 -39.21
C PRO A 1197 -16.34 -56.53 -40.39
N VAL A 1198 -16.35 -57.23 -41.52
CA VAL A 1198 -15.46 -57.11 -42.70
C VAL A 1198 -16.33 -56.90 -43.95
N ASP A 1199 -15.94 -56.04 -44.92
CA ASP A 1199 -15.60 -56.51 -46.29
C ASP A 1199 -15.09 -55.48 -47.33
N GLU A 1200 -14.33 -56.01 -48.29
CA GLU A 1200 -14.08 -55.61 -49.69
C GLU A 1200 -14.22 -54.13 -50.19
N ARG A 1201 -13.07 -53.46 -50.50
CA ARG A 1201 -12.51 -53.30 -51.89
C ARG A 1201 -11.38 -52.26 -52.07
N SER A 1202 -10.41 -52.64 -52.91
CA SER A 1202 -9.38 -51.81 -53.58
C SER A 1202 -9.72 -51.75 -55.10
N PRO A 1203 -9.02 -51.02 -56.02
CA PRO A 1203 -7.69 -50.38 -55.88
C PRO A 1203 -7.45 -49.03 -56.63
N SER A 1204 -6.17 -48.61 -56.68
CA SER A 1204 -5.49 -47.76 -57.71
C SER A 1204 -5.61 -46.23 -57.62
N GLY A 1205 -4.48 -45.53 -57.87
CA GLY A 1205 -4.42 -44.06 -57.89
C GLY A 1205 -3.04 -43.41 -57.58
N ASN A 1206 -1.98 -43.75 -58.34
CA ASN A 1206 -0.75 -42.93 -58.35
C ASN A 1206 -0.97 -41.65 -59.18
N PHE A 1207 -0.21 -40.57 -58.93
CA PHE A 1207 0.70 -39.93 -59.92
C PHE A 1207 1.59 -38.83 -59.30
N ILE A 1208 2.49 -38.26 -60.11
CA ILE A 1208 3.65 -37.39 -59.79
C ILE A 1208 3.68 -36.24 -60.83
N ALA A 1209 4.44 -35.14 -60.58
CA ALA A 1209 4.83 -34.08 -61.56
C ALA A 1209 3.69 -33.10 -62.00
N ASP A 1210 3.90 -31.89 -62.56
CA ASP A 1210 5.08 -31.01 -62.80
C ASP A 1210 4.61 -29.55 -63.16
N HIS A 1211 5.42 -28.53 -63.53
CA HIS A 1211 6.63 -27.92 -62.92
C HIS A 1211 7.13 -26.68 -63.74
N ILE A 1212 7.21 -25.48 -63.11
CA ILE A 1212 7.92 -24.24 -63.58
C ILE A 1212 7.26 -23.43 -64.76
N ILE A 1213 7.80 -22.21 -64.98
CA ILE A 1213 7.69 -21.25 -66.14
C ILE A 1213 6.61 -20.13 -65.95
N ILE A 1214 6.86 -18.81 -66.09
CA ILE A 1214 8.06 -17.92 -65.92
C ILE A 1214 7.58 -16.43 -65.88
N GLY A 1215 8.37 -15.44 -65.40
CA GLY A 1215 8.05 -14.00 -65.65
C GLY A 1215 8.75 -12.90 -64.82
N ARG A 1216 9.71 -12.19 -65.42
CA ARG A 1216 10.34 -10.87 -65.05
C ARG A 1216 10.89 -10.24 -66.37
N PRO A 1217 11.32 -8.94 -66.47
CA PRO A 1217 11.71 -7.98 -65.43
C PRO A 1217 11.17 -6.52 -65.61
N GLY A 1218 11.63 -5.55 -64.80
CA GLY A 1218 11.32 -4.11 -64.96
C GLY A 1218 12.18 -3.16 -64.10
N PHE A 1219 13.08 -2.43 -64.77
CA PHE A 1219 13.98 -1.33 -64.34
C PHE A 1219 13.20 -0.06 -63.87
N GLN A 1220 13.72 1.01 -63.21
CA GLN A 1220 15.08 1.43 -62.77
C GLN A 1220 15.08 2.64 -61.77
N ILE A 1221 16.17 2.80 -60.99
CA ILE A 1221 16.93 4.04 -60.66
C ILE A 1221 16.25 5.35 -60.08
N LYS A 1222 16.60 5.63 -58.81
CA LYS A 1222 17.23 6.86 -58.22
C LYS A 1222 16.53 8.23 -57.98
N ASP A 1223 17.16 8.91 -57.00
CA ASP A 1223 17.36 10.35 -56.74
C ASP A 1223 16.12 11.21 -56.38
N GLU A 1224 15.94 11.61 -55.11
CA GLU A 1224 16.61 12.69 -54.35
C GLU A 1224 15.98 14.10 -54.54
N ASN A 1225 15.35 14.65 -53.49
CA ASN A 1225 15.86 15.88 -52.82
C ASN A 1225 15.11 16.31 -51.53
N ARG A 1226 15.87 16.30 -50.43
CA ARG A 1226 16.02 17.31 -49.35
C ARG A 1226 15.43 18.75 -49.58
N PRO A 1227 15.38 19.63 -48.54
CA PRO A 1227 14.94 19.45 -47.14
C PRO A 1227 14.27 20.74 -46.52
N LYS A 1228 14.04 20.75 -45.19
CA LYS A 1228 13.85 21.92 -44.28
C LYS A 1228 12.56 22.76 -44.36
N GLY A 1229 11.97 23.01 -43.18
CA GLY A 1229 11.03 24.09 -42.86
C GLY A 1229 11.03 24.33 -41.34
N ILE A 1230 10.89 25.57 -40.87
CA ILE A 1230 11.07 25.96 -39.45
C ILE A 1230 9.97 26.96 -39.03
N LYS A 1231 9.44 26.79 -37.81
CA LYS A 1231 8.49 27.69 -37.10
C LYS A 1231 7.06 27.76 -37.71
N MET A 1232 6.05 28.17 -36.94
CA MET A 1232 6.05 28.64 -35.54
C MET A 1232 5.75 27.53 -34.53
#